data_AF-A0A559GX05-F1
#
_entry.id   AF-A0A559GX05-F1
#
_cell.length_a   1.000
_cell.length_b   1.000
_cell.length_c   1.000
_cell.angle_alpha   90.00
_cell.angle_beta   90.00
_cell.angle_gamma   90.00
#
_symmetry.space_group_name_H-M   'P 1'
#
loop_
_entity.id
_entity.type
_entity.pdbx_description
1 polymer ?
#
loop_
_entity_poly.entity_id
_entity_poly.type
_entity_poly.pdbx_seq_one_letter_code
_entity_poly.pdbx_strand_id
1 'polypeptide(L)'
;MIYLTNGNMPLNAAYEDRIVQEDGSTYQLTFRFPTSDPLWEKLKEETFLTADDLHGEQDFVIFEVEKKNGYIQVYANQVFTLLNNYVVNPISLDRQTGSTALSRFAGSITRSHPFSFFSDISERHTFNIDAKNAMEAFAKDKHSILGQWGGDLVRHGYQVRLLKNGGSENESLFMYKKNLSSYQHKTSTKSLKTRITFKTTVKGEGEKAPDRKFSVVVDSPLINKYSQIYEDVIEVNDEDVKDEASLRKYGEQYFKTSLCDMMENSLELEVVGQSDVPVQMYDIVSLFYEVYNLDVRKKITKYTYSPMANKLLSIGFGKFKSGLSNMVSNAVSDAVKNEAQQLHDDFERQLERELKNADLAFDKKKEELVNQFTDGLNAAKAKAEEVKRELSDTIDQRFSNFDNGPLQEVKRRADEALQKVGASSLLAQEAKQISERAKADIAILRQNISNDYVAKSQHVEDVRGLTRRFEEINLGSPNLVINGAVELGDKNWGGTNGKWFTDRTHGFYKNSSVPLFTLDTKEAGLCYIQTNRYNQLKKNTDYTLSFTGFMSKNVSDFRVLVGLLSNKDNVWKKTLDVFNQRLSPKQAERFTIQFNSGDYDGFSLRFDNFGSTDGQSATVWITEIDVYEGTMKRAYQPAPENSQNYADTKISEYRTTVDGRFASITSQIAGKANLLDFQRVQETSKLYERIIGRSESDIADKIARMALTNQLFQVEVAKASAGGRNLFLNSLFKRDLHQRYSTYYVDDSVEQTQGQLSLSIDTNTKFRGANTLKIVSTFNGKPNNQKVAFRTGGDMRLNTVDEMRNKSVRFSFWAKSTVNNTNFQARAGYRNTVEGVSLTTDWKFYDIQLTKSENSNASNEVIMHVFTAATVWIAFPKVEIGTASTDFSEAPEDTDEAIRSVQSQLAGSWAVQNLTSAGSIVSQINATNNQILIEAEKIRLKGKTLLDELTAIQGYFKRLFVGEGNFAKLNAEIIGAKTITADKLIMDSAMARMFVSSDIFTDTLAAKEAFINKLRSVVVSATLLEGYKGKIGGFQIGTHDKDPYTYWLTGQNQFYVGMSSGAGSWGKTALWVNWGTTWESPGKYAWFVKESGAMYCYNTAHFWNTPVIHGDLRVTGYIYYNNENSGKSGYWIHSSKYLNFEPSNDYLYLYYSGSGYDWIPMNKEISDRRYKHNIEASTVSGLDIIEQLKTYSYRKEYDGRIEDISCGIMAQDVQKYAPEAFYENPDGAYSYKTFALVPYLIKAIQELNQKIEKLEKTA
;
A
#
# COMPACT_ATOMS: atom_id res chain seq x y z
N MET A 1 19.52 40.56 12.49
CA MET A 1 20.05 41.87 12.92
C MET A 1 18.91 42.77 13.40
N ILE A 2 19.22 43.80 14.20
CA ILE A 2 18.24 44.76 14.74
C ILE A 2 18.59 46.17 14.24
N TYR A 3 17.58 46.93 13.83
CA TYR A 3 17.70 48.26 13.22
C TYR A 3 16.72 49.26 13.83
N LEU A 4 17.10 50.53 13.84
CA LEU A 4 16.12 51.62 13.92
C LEU A 4 15.40 51.72 12.56
N THR A 5 14.08 51.52 12.55
CA THR A 5 13.27 51.56 11.31
C THR A 5 13.42 52.90 10.58
N ASN A 6 13.41 54.00 11.35
CA ASN A 6 13.63 55.34 10.81
C ASN A 6 15.13 55.59 10.60
N GLY A 7 15.60 55.38 9.37
CA GLY A 7 16.98 55.60 8.95
C GLY A 7 17.80 54.32 8.70
N ASN A 8 17.17 53.14 8.84
CA ASN A 8 17.78 51.83 8.59
C ASN A 8 19.15 51.65 9.27
N MET A 9 19.25 52.14 10.52
CA MET A 9 20.51 52.23 11.25
C MET A 9 20.71 50.97 12.11
N PRO A 10 21.76 50.16 11.86
CA PRO A 10 21.97 48.91 12.59
C PRO A 10 22.42 49.16 14.03
N LEU A 11 21.86 48.39 14.96
CA LEU A 11 22.18 48.42 16.39
C LEU A 11 23.23 47.34 16.70
N ASN A 12 24.42 47.46 16.11
CA ASN A 12 25.48 46.44 16.18
C ASN A 12 25.94 46.10 17.61
N ALA A 13 25.79 47.03 18.56
CA ALA A 13 26.14 46.83 19.95
C ALA A 13 25.05 46.13 20.78
N ALA A 14 23.91 45.74 20.18
CA ALA A 14 22.87 44.99 20.87
C ALA A 14 23.34 43.57 21.23
N TYR A 15 23.01 43.11 22.44
CA TYR A 15 23.37 41.79 22.94
C TYR A 15 22.29 41.23 23.88
N GLU A 16 22.34 39.93 24.18
CA GLU A 16 21.28 39.21 24.90
C GLU A 16 19.88 39.40 24.28
N ASP A 17 19.85 39.55 22.96
CA ASP A 17 18.65 39.75 22.17
C ASP A 17 17.83 38.46 22.05
N ARG A 18 16.52 38.61 22.13
CA ARG A 18 15.54 37.53 21.96
C ARG A 18 14.24 38.07 21.39
N ILE A 19 13.74 37.41 20.37
CA ILE A 19 12.35 37.46 19.94
C ILE A 19 11.66 36.26 20.56
N VAL A 20 10.57 36.48 21.30
CA VAL A 20 9.69 35.42 21.81
C VAL A 20 8.34 35.58 21.12
N GLN A 21 7.94 34.57 20.35
CA GLN A 21 6.58 34.49 19.81
C GLN A 21 5.87 33.27 20.41
N GLU A 22 4.67 33.50 20.90
CA GLU A 22 3.72 32.50 21.39
C GLU A 22 2.41 32.63 20.60
N ASP A 23 1.84 31.48 20.24
CA ASP A 23 0.55 31.39 19.54
C ASP A 23 -0.55 32.19 20.25
N GLY A 24 -1.28 33.00 19.49
CA GLY A 24 -2.36 33.85 19.98
C GLY A 24 -2.00 34.91 21.03
N SER A 25 -0.71 35.06 21.39
CA SER A 25 -0.27 35.83 22.55
C SER A 25 0.98 36.66 22.24
N THR A 26 2.02 36.54 23.07
CA THR A 26 3.28 37.29 23.05
C THR A 26 3.95 37.27 21.67
N TYR A 27 4.40 38.43 21.21
CA TYR A 27 5.36 38.55 20.11
C TYR A 27 6.23 39.77 20.40
N GLN A 28 7.34 39.52 21.08
CA GLN A 28 8.13 40.55 21.72
C GLN A 28 9.61 40.39 21.41
N LEU A 29 10.25 41.52 21.10
CA LEU A 29 11.69 41.67 21.01
C LEU A 29 12.21 42.25 22.33
N THR A 30 13.28 41.67 22.86
CA THR A 30 13.94 42.15 24.06
C THR A 30 15.45 42.05 23.87
N PHE A 31 16.21 43.10 24.20
CA PHE A 31 17.67 43.09 24.10
C PHE A 31 18.31 44.10 25.05
N ARG A 32 19.61 43.95 25.31
CA ARG A 32 20.41 44.94 26.02
C ARG A 32 21.22 45.77 25.04
N PHE A 33 21.40 47.05 25.37
CA PHE A 33 22.21 47.97 24.59
C PHE A 33 23.14 48.78 25.51
N PRO A 34 24.46 48.80 25.27
CA PRO A 34 25.41 49.42 26.18
C PRO A 34 25.29 50.94 26.18
N THR A 35 25.38 51.58 27.34
CA THR A 35 25.32 53.05 27.44
C THR A 35 26.60 53.74 26.97
N SER A 36 27.65 52.97 26.64
CA SER A 36 28.88 53.48 26.02
C SER A 36 28.70 53.82 24.53
N ASP A 37 27.67 53.30 23.87
CA ASP A 37 27.35 53.60 22.47
C ASP A 37 26.25 54.68 22.41
N PRO A 38 26.49 55.86 21.80
CA PRO A 38 25.57 57.00 21.82
C PRO A 38 24.20 56.72 21.18
N LEU A 39 24.03 55.63 20.41
CA LEU A 39 22.74 55.23 19.87
C LEU A 39 21.73 54.83 20.95
N TRP A 40 22.17 54.55 22.18
CA TRP A 40 21.26 54.25 23.30
C TRP A 40 20.24 55.38 23.53
N GLU A 41 20.61 56.64 23.28
CA GLU A 41 19.73 57.81 23.45
C GLU A 41 18.56 57.84 22.45
N LYS A 42 18.69 57.12 21.32
CA LYS A 42 17.63 57.00 20.32
C LYS A 42 16.63 55.88 20.67
N LEU A 43 16.97 55.00 21.60
CA LEU A 43 16.14 53.87 22.04
C LEU A 43 15.24 54.32 23.20
N LYS A 44 14.09 54.87 22.84
CA LYS A 44 13.05 55.33 23.77
C LYS A 44 11.69 54.73 23.41
N GLU A 45 10.74 54.84 24.32
CA GLU A 45 9.35 54.42 24.11
C GLU A 45 8.78 55.00 22.80
N GLU A 46 7.93 54.21 22.15
CA GLU A 46 7.31 54.47 20.82
C GLU A 46 8.29 54.51 19.63
N THR A 47 9.57 54.23 19.84
CA THR A 47 10.53 54.09 18.73
C THR A 47 10.28 52.79 17.99
N PHE A 48 10.27 52.86 16.65
CA PHE A 48 10.12 51.69 15.78
C PHE A 48 11.47 51.02 15.52
N LEU A 49 11.47 49.70 15.65
CA LEU A 49 12.59 48.82 15.40
C LEU A 49 12.22 47.81 14.32
N THR A 50 13.17 47.44 13.48
CA THR A 50 13.04 46.31 12.57
C THR A 50 14.06 45.26 12.99
N ALA A 51 13.66 44.01 13.11
CA ALA A 51 14.55 42.92 13.49
C ALA A 51 14.31 41.69 12.63
N ASP A 52 15.39 41.01 12.26
CA ASP A 52 15.29 39.70 11.61
C ASP A 52 14.67 38.69 12.57
N ASP A 53 13.76 37.89 12.03
CA ASP A 53 13.11 36.78 12.71
C ASP A 53 13.09 35.54 11.80
N LEU A 54 12.60 34.39 12.29
CA LEU A 54 12.37 33.18 11.50
C LEU A 54 11.55 33.42 10.22
N HIS A 55 10.67 34.42 10.23
CA HIS A 55 9.79 34.75 9.11
C HIS A 55 10.34 35.88 8.21
N GLY A 56 11.61 36.27 8.39
CA GLY A 56 12.20 37.46 7.78
C GLY A 56 12.06 38.70 8.67
N GLU A 57 12.33 39.88 8.11
CA GLU A 57 12.28 41.15 8.85
C GLU A 57 10.89 41.41 9.45
N GLN A 58 10.86 41.78 10.73
CA GLN A 58 9.65 42.13 11.48
C GLN A 58 9.78 43.50 12.13
N ASP A 59 8.65 44.22 12.17
CA ASP A 59 8.56 45.53 12.81
C ASP A 59 8.06 45.42 14.26
N PHE A 60 8.74 46.14 15.14
CA PHE A 60 8.48 46.24 16.57
C PHE A 60 8.39 47.70 17.01
N VAL A 61 7.68 47.97 18.09
CA VAL A 61 7.59 49.28 18.74
C VAL A 61 8.01 49.15 20.20
N ILE A 62 8.98 49.95 20.62
CA ILE A 62 9.44 49.98 22.01
C ILE A 62 8.30 50.45 22.90
N PHE A 63 7.98 49.68 23.95
CA PHE A 63 6.99 50.10 24.95
C PHE A 63 7.62 50.36 26.32
N GLU A 64 8.83 49.85 26.57
CA GLU A 64 9.51 50.01 27.85
C GLU A 64 11.04 49.96 27.68
N VAL A 65 11.74 50.85 28.40
CA VAL A 65 13.21 50.88 28.47
C VAL A 65 13.65 51.01 29.94
N GLU A 66 14.35 50.01 30.46
CA GLU A 66 14.94 50.08 31.80
C GLU A 66 16.40 50.51 31.73
N LYS A 67 16.80 51.51 32.53
CA LYS A 67 18.20 51.94 32.63
C LYS A 67 18.89 51.17 33.76
N LYS A 68 19.99 50.49 33.45
CA LYS A 68 20.81 49.73 34.41
C LYS A 68 22.26 50.20 34.36
N ASN A 69 23.06 49.80 35.35
CA ASN A 69 24.46 50.22 35.39
C ASN A 69 25.22 49.66 34.16
N GLY A 70 25.60 50.54 33.23
CA GLY A 70 26.38 50.21 32.02
C GLY A 70 25.57 49.84 30.77
N TYR A 71 24.24 49.71 30.84
CA TYR A 71 23.39 49.38 29.68
C TYR A 71 21.91 49.77 29.90
N ILE A 72 21.15 49.83 28.81
CA ILE A 72 19.69 49.86 28.84
C ILE A 72 19.13 48.49 28.44
N GLN A 73 18.02 48.09 29.04
CA GLN A 73 17.23 46.93 28.67
C GLN A 73 16.00 47.42 27.90
N VAL A 74 15.86 47.00 26.65
CA VAL A 74 14.78 47.44 25.76
C VAL A 74 13.75 46.34 25.61
N TYR A 75 12.48 46.69 25.70
CA TYR A 75 11.33 45.82 25.44
C TYR A 75 10.45 46.41 24.35
N ALA A 76 10.21 45.64 23.30
CA ALA A 76 9.43 46.08 22.15
C ALA A 76 8.39 45.02 21.75
N ASN A 77 7.16 45.45 21.47
CA ASN A 77 6.09 44.60 20.99
C ASN A 77 6.04 44.62 19.46
N GLN A 78 5.67 43.49 18.84
CA GLN A 78 5.42 43.47 17.40
C GLN A 78 4.26 44.43 17.05
N VAL A 79 4.35 45.10 15.91
CA VAL A 79 3.46 46.23 15.54
C VAL A 79 1.97 45.92 15.52
N PHE A 80 1.55 44.66 15.42
CA PHE A 80 0.15 44.23 15.59
C PHE A 80 -0.48 44.76 16.89
N THR A 81 0.30 44.90 17.96
CA THR A 81 -0.14 45.45 19.24
C THR A 81 -0.63 46.90 19.17
N LEU A 82 -0.27 47.65 18.11
CA LEU A 82 -0.80 48.99 17.87
C LEU A 82 -2.31 49.01 17.64
N LEU A 83 -2.96 47.86 17.33
CA LEU A 83 -4.42 47.75 17.32
C LEU A 83 -5.08 48.11 18.66
N ASN A 84 -4.34 48.02 19.77
CA ASN A 84 -4.81 48.54 21.07
C ASN A 84 -5.09 50.05 21.05
N ASN A 85 -4.58 50.77 20.05
CA ASN A 85 -4.79 52.21 19.90
C ASN A 85 -5.91 52.55 18.90
N TYR A 86 -6.61 51.55 18.35
CA TYR A 86 -7.69 51.72 17.38
C TYR A 86 -9.05 51.29 17.96
N VAL A 87 -10.12 51.85 17.42
CA VAL A 87 -11.51 51.51 17.76
C VAL A 87 -12.19 51.02 16.48
N VAL A 88 -13.05 50.01 16.63
CA VAL A 88 -13.97 49.59 15.57
C VAL A 88 -15.38 50.11 15.86
N ASN A 89 -16.09 50.53 14.81
CA ASN A 89 -17.53 50.74 14.86
C ASN A 89 -18.26 49.41 15.13
N PRO A 90 -19.54 49.43 15.55
CA PRO A 90 -20.30 48.21 15.77
C PRO A 90 -20.26 47.27 14.56
N ILE A 91 -19.94 46.02 14.80
CA ILE A 91 -19.88 44.97 13.78
C ILE A 91 -20.98 43.98 14.08
N SER A 92 -21.83 43.71 13.09
CA SER A 92 -22.83 42.64 13.16
C SER A 92 -22.66 41.68 12.00
N LEU A 93 -22.37 40.42 12.34
CA LEU A 93 -22.16 39.32 11.41
C LEU A 93 -23.05 38.17 11.84
N ASP A 94 -23.86 37.68 10.91
CA ASP A 94 -24.66 36.48 11.10
C ASP A 94 -24.17 35.38 10.16
N ARG A 95 -23.64 34.28 10.73
CA ARG A 95 -23.14 33.09 10.04
C ARG A 95 -22.24 33.41 8.82
N GLN A 96 -21.23 34.26 9.02
CA GLN A 96 -20.29 34.68 7.99
C GLN A 96 -18.96 33.94 8.06
N THR A 97 -18.24 33.88 6.94
CA THR A 97 -16.90 33.26 6.85
C THR A 97 -15.82 34.14 7.47
N GLY A 98 -14.66 33.57 7.82
CA GLY A 98 -13.54 34.31 8.42
C GLY A 98 -13.04 35.44 7.51
N SER A 99 -13.01 35.20 6.20
CA SER A 99 -12.69 36.22 5.19
C SER A 99 -13.64 37.42 5.23
N THR A 100 -14.94 37.16 5.39
CA THR A 100 -15.96 38.22 5.51
C THR A 100 -15.82 38.95 6.84
N ALA A 101 -15.57 38.22 7.93
CA ALA A 101 -15.38 38.80 9.25
C ALA A 101 -14.18 39.76 9.29
N LEU A 102 -13.05 39.36 8.71
CA LEU A 102 -11.85 40.21 8.64
C LEU A 102 -12.01 41.41 7.71
N SER A 103 -12.70 41.24 6.59
CA SER A 103 -13.01 42.35 5.68
C SER A 103 -13.92 43.39 6.37
N ARG A 104 -14.91 42.92 7.14
CA ARG A 104 -15.81 43.78 7.92
C ARG A 104 -15.09 44.45 9.09
N PHE A 105 -14.21 43.73 9.78
CA PHE A 105 -13.36 44.27 10.83
C PHE A 105 -12.47 45.40 10.31
N ALA A 106 -11.73 45.16 9.22
CA ALA A 106 -10.87 46.16 8.59
C ALA A 106 -11.66 47.43 8.23
N GLY A 107 -12.81 47.27 7.58
CA GLY A 107 -13.67 48.40 7.22
C GLY A 107 -14.35 49.11 8.40
N SER A 108 -14.35 48.51 9.59
CA SER A 108 -14.97 49.10 10.79
C SER A 108 -13.98 49.88 11.64
N ILE A 109 -12.67 49.78 11.39
CA ILE A 109 -11.67 50.58 12.11
C ILE A 109 -11.88 52.06 11.77
N THR A 110 -12.10 52.88 12.79
CA THR A 110 -12.64 54.26 12.64
C THR A 110 -11.66 55.26 12.04
N ARG A 111 -10.34 54.98 12.09
CA ARG A 111 -9.28 55.86 11.61
C ARG A 111 -8.36 55.11 10.66
N SER A 112 -7.73 55.83 9.73
CA SER A 112 -6.78 55.27 8.76
C SER A 112 -5.69 54.46 9.46
N HIS A 113 -5.36 53.30 8.90
CA HIS A 113 -4.40 52.36 9.47
C HIS A 113 -3.57 51.65 8.40
N PRO A 114 -2.35 51.19 8.74
CA PRO A 114 -1.50 50.44 7.83
C PRO A 114 -1.82 48.93 7.76
N PHE A 115 -2.67 48.40 8.64
CA PHE A 115 -2.96 46.96 8.71
C PHE A 115 -3.75 46.41 7.51
N SER A 116 -3.39 45.22 7.07
CA SER A 116 -4.19 44.42 6.15
C SER A 116 -4.61 43.10 6.81
N PHE A 117 -5.81 42.62 6.47
CA PHE A 117 -6.42 41.45 7.10
C PHE A 117 -6.86 40.43 6.05
N PHE A 118 -6.52 39.16 6.26
CA PHE A 118 -6.89 38.06 5.35
C PHE A 118 -7.19 36.78 6.12
N SER A 119 -8.15 35.99 5.62
CA SER A 119 -8.45 34.66 6.16
C SER A 119 -8.94 33.73 5.04
N ASP A 120 -8.55 32.46 5.14
CA ASP A 120 -9.01 31.34 4.30
C ASP A 120 -10.03 30.44 5.03
N ILE A 121 -10.43 30.80 6.25
CA ILE A 121 -11.37 30.03 7.08
C ILE A 121 -12.78 30.16 6.49
N SER A 122 -13.30 29.03 6.01
CA SER A 122 -14.60 28.90 5.34
C SER A 122 -15.77 28.71 6.30
N GLU A 123 -15.46 28.32 7.54
CA GLU A 123 -16.39 28.07 8.63
C GLU A 123 -17.16 29.34 8.99
N ARG A 124 -18.45 29.18 9.27
CA ARG A 124 -19.40 30.29 9.42
C ARG A 124 -19.77 30.50 10.87
N HIS A 125 -19.51 31.69 11.41
CA HIS A 125 -19.83 32.06 12.77
C HIS A 125 -20.59 33.39 12.83
N THR A 126 -21.27 33.61 13.95
CA THR A 126 -21.98 34.84 14.27
C THR A 126 -21.12 35.65 15.24
N PHE A 127 -20.94 36.94 14.95
CA PHE A 127 -20.15 37.87 15.77
C PHE A 127 -20.81 39.23 15.76
N ASN A 128 -21.24 39.65 16.94
CA ASN A 128 -21.89 40.93 17.16
C ASN A 128 -21.16 41.64 18.28
N ILE A 129 -20.68 42.84 18.01
CA ILE A 129 -20.01 43.68 19.00
C ILE A 129 -20.37 45.13 18.78
N ASP A 130 -20.58 45.86 19.87
CA ASP A 130 -20.71 47.31 19.84
C ASP A 130 -19.35 47.97 19.57
N ALA A 131 -19.33 49.30 19.51
CA ALA A 131 -18.08 50.05 19.34
C ALA A 131 -17.08 49.68 20.46
N LYS A 132 -15.93 49.13 20.06
CA LYS A 132 -14.95 48.57 20.99
C LYS A 132 -13.53 48.76 20.46
N ASN A 133 -12.55 48.59 21.35
CA ASN A 133 -11.15 48.55 20.97
C ASN A 133 -10.89 47.45 19.91
N ALA A 134 -10.08 47.77 18.89
CA ALA A 134 -9.85 46.89 17.75
C ALA A 134 -9.12 45.59 18.16
N MET A 135 -8.14 45.65 19.06
CA MET A 135 -7.48 44.45 19.58
C MET A 135 -8.44 43.57 20.37
N GLU A 136 -9.34 44.18 21.16
CA GLU A 136 -10.34 43.44 21.93
C GLU A 136 -11.36 42.73 21.04
N ALA A 137 -11.83 43.40 20.00
CA ALA A 137 -12.73 42.80 19.02
C ALA A 137 -12.03 41.69 18.21
N PHE A 138 -10.72 41.79 18.00
CA PHE A 138 -9.96 40.85 17.19
C PHE A 138 -9.46 39.61 17.95
N ALA A 139 -8.76 39.74 19.08
CA ALA A 139 -7.99 38.63 19.70
C ALA A 139 -8.17 38.38 21.20
N LYS A 140 -8.82 39.25 21.98
CA LYS A 140 -8.66 39.22 23.46
C LYS A 140 -9.35 38.06 24.17
N ASP A 141 -10.54 37.64 23.73
CA ASP A 141 -11.35 36.62 24.41
C ASP A 141 -11.99 35.63 23.43
N LYS A 142 -12.62 34.56 23.95
CA LYS A 142 -13.38 33.58 23.14
C LYS A 142 -14.49 34.20 22.28
N HIS A 143 -14.94 35.40 22.63
CA HIS A 143 -15.97 36.13 21.89
C HIS A 143 -15.41 37.08 20.83
N SER A 144 -14.09 37.16 20.67
CA SER A 144 -13.42 37.93 19.61
C SER A 144 -13.45 37.20 18.27
N ILE A 145 -13.03 37.85 17.18
CA ILE A 145 -12.96 37.21 15.86
C ILE A 145 -12.03 35.99 15.88
N LEU A 146 -10.83 36.11 16.46
CA LEU A 146 -9.91 34.98 16.66
C LEU A 146 -10.55 33.88 17.51
N GLY A 147 -11.28 34.25 18.56
CA GLY A 147 -11.95 33.30 19.45
C GLY A 147 -13.08 32.52 18.79
N GLN A 148 -13.82 33.14 17.87
CA GLN A 148 -14.98 32.53 17.20
C GLN A 148 -14.60 31.69 15.98
N TRP A 149 -13.72 32.21 15.11
CA TRP A 149 -13.31 31.52 13.89
C TRP A 149 -12.12 30.57 14.11
N GLY A 150 -11.35 30.75 15.18
CA GLY A 150 -10.14 29.97 15.45
C GLY A 150 -9.08 30.14 14.35
N GLY A 151 -8.18 29.16 14.26
CA GLY A 151 -7.10 29.14 13.28
C GLY A 151 -5.77 29.72 13.78
N ASP A 152 -4.76 29.65 12.93
CA ASP A 152 -3.40 30.10 13.21
C ASP A 152 -3.27 31.59 12.87
N LEU A 153 -2.96 32.40 13.89
CA LEU A 153 -2.74 33.84 13.72
C LEU A 153 -1.32 34.11 13.23
N VAL A 154 -1.17 34.36 11.94
CA VAL A 154 0.12 34.69 11.32
C VAL A 154 0.26 36.21 11.21
N ARG A 155 1.26 36.75 11.92
CA ARG A 155 1.61 38.18 11.95
C ARG A 155 2.91 38.38 11.17
N HIS A 156 2.87 39.20 10.12
CA HIS A 156 4.06 39.53 9.33
C HIS A 156 4.05 41.03 8.99
N GLY A 157 4.83 41.81 9.74
CA GLY A 157 4.72 43.27 9.74
C GLY A 157 3.28 43.73 10.05
N TYR A 158 2.70 44.51 9.13
CA TYR A 158 1.31 44.99 9.21
C TYR A 158 0.28 44.05 8.56
N GLN A 159 0.72 42.91 8.01
CA GLN A 159 -0.19 41.90 7.47
C GLN A 159 -0.61 40.93 8.57
N VAL A 160 -1.92 40.84 8.77
CA VAL A 160 -2.56 39.97 9.77
C VAL A 160 -3.36 38.90 9.03
N ARG A 161 -2.94 37.65 9.15
CA ARG A 161 -3.60 36.53 8.49
C ARG A 161 -4.16 35.57 9.54
N LEU A 162 -5.42 35.23 9.41
CA LEU A 162 -6.07 34.19 10.21
C LEU A 162 -6.30 32.98 9.33
N LEU A 163 -5.37 32.02 9.41
CA LEU A 163 -5.31 30.90 8.49
C LEU A 163 -5.83 29.62 9.14
N LYS A 164 -6.45 28.74 8.36
CA LYS A 164 -6.81 27.41 8.81
C LYS A 164 -5.58 26.60 9.22
N ASN A 165 -4.49 26.73 8.45
CA ASN A 165 -3.17 26.20 8.75
C ASN A 165 -2.12 27.26 8.42
N GLY A 166 -1.38 27.75 9.41
CA GLY A 166 -0.44 28.86 9.26
C GLY A 166 0.97 28.43 8.85
N GLY A 167 1.31 27.15 8.98
CA GLY A 167 2.62 26.58 8.67
C GLY A 167 2.54 25.40 7.70
N SER A 168 3.70 24.84 7.39
CA SER A 168 3.88 23.74 6.44
C SER A 168 4.15 22.41 7.16
N GLU A 169 3.84 21.30 6.49
CA GLU A 169 4.39 20.00 6.90
C GLU A 169 5.81 19.88 6.36
N ASN A 170 6.81 20.01 7.24
CA ASN A 170 8.21 19.83 6.89
C ASN A 170 8.75 18.50 7.47
N GLU A 171 9.84 17.98 6.88
CA GLU A 171 10.50 16.75 7.35
C GLU A 171 11.53 17.01 8.45
N SER A 172 11.46 18.20 9.07
CA SER A 172 12.40 18.66 10.09
C SER A 172 12.37 17.76 11.32
N LEU A 173 13.51 17.13 11.63
CA LEU A 173 13.66 16.20 12.74
C LEU A 173 14.49 16.80 13.88
N PHE A 174 13.86 16.94 15.04
CA PHE A 174 14.53 17.25 16.31
C PHE A 174 14.79 15.96 17.07
N MET A 175 16.06 15.60 17.24
CA MET A 175 16.47 14.32 17.81
C MET A 175 17.43 14.47 19.01
N TYR A 176 17.20 13.66 20.05
CA TYR A 176 18.08 13.55 21.22
C TYR A 176 19.53 13.25 20.80
N LYS A 177 20.51 13.94 21.42
CA LYS A 177 21.95 13.92 21.10
C LYS A 177 22.35 14.48 19.72
N LYS A 178 21.42 15.02 18.93
CA LYS A 178 21.71 15.69 17.64
C LYS A 178 21.51 17.21 17.75
N ASN A 179 20.24 17.65 17.73
CA ASN A 179 19.87 19.07 17.63
C ASN A 179 19.16 19.60 18.91
N LEU A 180 19.17 18.83 20.01
CA LEU A 180 18.47 19.15 21.27
C LEU A 180 19.46 19.35 22.42
N SER A 181 19.45 20.53 23.07
CA SER A 181 20.25 20.81 24.28
C SER A 181 19.57 20.31 25.52
N SER A 182 18.27 20.59 25.60
CA SER A 182 17.46 20.30 26.77
C SER A 182 16.06 19.92 26.37
N TYR A 183 15.44 19.13 27.23
CA TYR A 183 14.11 18.58 27.06
C TYR A 183 13.34 18.81 28.35
N GLN A 184 12.21 19.52 28.26
CA GLN A 184 11.29 19.69 29.39
C GLN A 184 9.89 19.22 28.99
N HIS A 185 9.42 18.17 29.65
CA HIS A 185 8.05 17.64 29.50
C HIS A 185 7.33 17.69 30.83
N LYS A 186 6.17 18.36 30.86
CA LYS A 186 5.32 18.47 32.04
C LYS A 186 3.99 17.79 31.77
N THR A 187 3.49 17.02 32.72
CA THR A 187 2.15 16.42 32.76
C THR A 187 1.33 17.11 33.86
N SER A 188 0.04 17.36 33.66
CA SER A 188 -0.81 18.04 34.64
C SER A 188 -2.26 17.57 34.64
N THR A 189 -2.85 17.49 35.82
CA THR A 189 -4.29 17.25 36.05
C THR A 189 -5.09 18.55 36.18
N LYS A 190 -4.45 19.73 36.10
CA LYS A 190 -5.10 21.03 36.35
C LYS A 190 -6.32 21.31 35.47
N SER A 191 -6.34 20.80 34.24
CA SER A 191 -7.45 20.97 33.27
C SER A 191 -8.23 19.68 33.03
N LEU A 192 -8.02 18.65 33.87
CA LEU A 192 -8.70 17.37 33.76
C LEU A 192 -10.13 17.50 34.32
N LYS A 193 -11.12 17.06 33.55
CA LYS A 193 -12.54 17.03 33.90
C LYS A 193 -13.10 15.70 33.46
N THR A 194 -13.54 14.84 34.37
CA THR A 194 -14.10 13.52 34.05
C THR A 194 -15.60 13.42 34.28
N ARG A 195 -16.21 14.48 34.85
CA ARG A 195 -17.66 14.66 34.98
C ARG A 195 -18.00 16.14 34.86
N ILE A 196 -18.98 16.47 34.03
CA ILE A 196 -19.41 17.85 33.85
C ILE A 196 -20.93 17.94 33.99
N THR A 197 -21.39 18.91 34.80
CA THR A 197 -22.80 19.29 34.86
C THR A 197 -23.04 20.42 33.87
N PHE A 198 -23.73 20.13 32.77
CA PHE A 198 -24.15 21.11 31.78
C PHE A 198 -25.49 21.73 32.18
N LYS A 199 -25.59 23.06 32.14
CA LYS A 199 -26.81 23.83 32.46
C LYS A 199 -27.19 24.72 31.30
N THR A 200 -28.46 24.87 31.00
CA THR A 200 -28.94 25.87 30.01
C THR A 200 -30.28 26.45 30.44
N THR A 201 -30.60 27.63 29.89
CA THR A 201 -31.88 28.31 30.06
C THR A 201 -32.47 28.60 28.69
N VAL A 202 -33.53 27.88 28.32
CA VAL A 202 -34.25 28.08 27.06
C VAL A 202 -35.37 29.09 27.30
N LYS A 203 -35.31 30.22 26.60
CA LYS A 203 -36.32 31.29 26.71
C LYS A 203 -37.66 30.80 26.17
N GLY A 204 -38.75 31.09 26.88
CA GLY A 204 -40.09 30.77 26.42
C GLY A 204 -40.51 31.63 25.22
N GLU A 205 -41.11 31.04 24.19
CA GLU A 205 -41.67 31.80 23.07
C GLU A 205 -42.99 32.49 23.50
N GLY A 206 -42.95 33.82 23.60
CA GLY A 206 -44.10 34.70 23.91
C GLY A 206 -43.81 35.68 25.07
N GLU A 207 -44.42 36.88 25.03
CA GLU A 207 -44.17 38.01 25.97
C GLU A 207 -44.33 37.69 27.47
N LYS A 208 -44.84 36.51 27.84
CA LYS A 208 -45.01 36.04 29.23
C LYS A 208 -44.68 34.55 29.46
N ALA A 209 -44.00 33.88 28.52
CA ALA A 209 -43.65 32.47 28.68
C ALA A 209 -42.43 32.31 29.61
N PRO A 210 -42.52 31.50 30.69
CA PRO A 210 -41.41 31.36 31.64
C PRO A 210 -40.24 30.59 31.03
N ASP A 211 -39.03 31.06 31.31
CA ASP A 211 -37.78 30.40 30.92
C ASP A 211 -37.69 28.98 31.51
N ARG A 212 -37.28 28.03 30.67
CA ARG A 212 -37.10 26.62 31.06
C ARG A 212 -35.63 26.33 31.30
N LYS A 213 -35.28 25.91 32.52
CA LYS A 213 -33.90 25.56 32.88
C LYS A 213 -33.70 24.06 32.81
N PHE A 214 -32.68 23.62 32.08
CA PHE A 214 -32.27 22.21 32.00
C PHE A 214 -30.89 22.03 32.61
N SER A 215 -30.64 20.88 33.24
CA SER A 215 -29.36 20.53 33.84
C SER A 215 -29.10 19.05 33.63
N VAL A 216 -27.95 18.70 33.06
CA VAL A 216 -27.55 17.31 32.79
C VAL A 216 -26.14 17.06 33.29
N VAL A 217 -25.97 15.99 34.07
CA VAL A 217 -24.64 15.46 34.40
C VAL A 217 -24.23 14.47 33.31
N VAL A 218 -23.04 14.68 32.74
CA VAL A 218 -22.42 13.78 31.77
C VAL A 218 -21.07 13.33 32.31
N ASP A 219 -20.84 12.03 32.29
CA ASP A 219 -19.59 11.40 32.72
C ASP A 219 -18.76 11.04 31.50
N SER A 220 -17.45 11.30 31.60
CA SER A 220 -16.49 10.82 30.61
C SER A 220 -16.42 9.28 30.66
N PRO A 221 -16.29 8.61 29.50
CA PRO A 221 -15.91 7.19 29.46
C PRO A 221 -14.59 6.86 30.18
N LEU A 222 -13.72 7.86 30.36
CA LEU A 222 -12.44 7.76 31.06
C LEU A 222 -12.54 8.04 32.57
N ILE A 223 -13.74 8.19 33.13
CA ILE A 223 -13.93 8.51 34.55
C ILE A 223 -13.23 7.51 35.50
N ASN A 224 -13.18 6.23 35.13
CA ASN A 224 -12.55 5.16 35.93
C ASN A 224 -11.04 4.99 35.66
N LYS A 225 -10.48 5.73 34.70
CA LYS A 225 -9.03 5.70 34.39
C LYS A 225 -8.20 6.38 35.48
N TYR A 226 -8.81 7.31 36.20
CA TYR A 226 -8.17 8.14 37.20
C TYR A 226 -8.67 7.72 38.59
N SER A 227 -7.82 7.87 39.61
CA SER A 227 -8.17 7.52 40.99
C SER A 227 -9.19 8.45 41.64
N GLN A 228 -9.48 9.60 41.00
CA GLN A 228 -10.41 10.63 41.48
C GLN A 228 -11.32 11.08 40.32
N ILE A 229 -12.53 11.51 40.66
CA ILE A 229 -13.45 12.17 39.73
C ILE A 229 -13.13 13.66 39.74
N TYR A 230 -12.93 14.25 38.56
CA TYR A 230 -12.65 15.67 38.39
C TYR A 230 -13.90 16.35 37.84
N GLU A 231 -14.57 17.14 38.66
CA GLU A 231 -15.91 17.67 38.36
C GLU A 231 -15.88 19.15 37.94
N ASP A 232 -16.76 19.54 37.01
CA ASP A 232 -16.97 20.95 36.64
C ASP A 232 -18.44 21.23 36.27
N VAL A 233 -18.83 22.51 36.21
CA VAL A 233 -20.18 22.96 35.81
C VAL A 233 -20.06 23.95 34.65
N ILE A 234 -20.73 23.66 33.53
CA ILE A 234 -20.68 24.48 32.32
C ILE A 234 -22.09 24.99 31.95
N GLU A 235 -22.23 26.29 31.76
CA GLU A 235 -23.42 26.88 31.15
C GLU A 235 -23.33 26.83 29.62
N VAL A 236 -24.38 26.30 28.99
CA VAL A 236 -24.49 26.08 27.54
C VAL A 236 -25.44 27.11 26.95
N ASN A 237 -24.91 27.94 26.05
CA ASN A 237 -25.66 28.95 25.29
C ASN A 237 -25.62 28.58 23.80
N ASP A 238 -26.16 27.41 23.47
CA ASP A 238 -26.24 26.87 22.11
C ASP A 238 -27.70 26.82 21.67
N GLU A 239 -28.03 27.43 20.53
CA GLU A 239 -29.40 27.54 20.00
C GLU A 239 -30.00 26.18 19.58
N ASP A 240 -29.15 25.19 19.31
CA ASP A 240 -29.57 23.82 18.99
C ASP A 240 -29.95 23.03 20.24
N VAL A 241 -29.65 23.55 21.44
CA VAL A 241 -30.01 22.95 22.72
C VAL A 241 -31.34 23.49 23.21
N LYS A 242 -32.40 22.71 23.00
CA LYS A 242 -33.79 23.11 23.25
C LYS A 242 -34.45 22.35 24.40
N ASP A 243 -33.81 21.27 24.85
CA ASP A 243 -34.30 20.35 25.87
C ASP A 243 -33.16 19.59 26.57
N GLU A 244 -33.50 18.74 27.53
CA GLU A 244 -32.53 17.92 28.27
C GLU A 244 -31.78 16.93 27.35
N ALA A 245 -32.42 16.40 26.32
CA ALA A 245 -31.83 15.40 25.43
C ALA A 245 -30.76 16.01 24.51
N SER A 246 -31.04 17.19 23.96
CA SER A 246 -30.10 18.00 23.19
C SER A 246 -28.95 18.52 24.08
N LEU A 247 -29.22 18.88 25.34
CA LEU A 247 -28.18 19.27 26.31
C LEU A 247 -27.26 18.09 26.68
N ARG A 248 -27.82 16.89 26.83
CA ARG A 248 -27.04 15.66 27.05
C ARG A 248 -26.15 15.33 25.85
N LYS A 249 -26.70 15.39 24.63
CA LYS A 249 -25.93 15.21 23.38
C LYS A 249 -24.81 16.23 23.26
N TYR A 250 -25.09 17.50 23.59
CA TYR A 250 -24.08 18.54 23.63
C TYR A 250 -22.96 18.17 24.60
N GLY A 251 -23.30 17.73 25.82
CA GLY A 251 -22.32 17.34 26.83
C GLY A 251 -21.48 16.11 26.43
N GLU A 252 -22.09 15.10 25.82
CA GLU A 252 -21.38 13.93 25.27
C GLU A 252 -20.43 14.33 24.13
N GLN A 253 -20.86 15.25 23.27
CA GLN A 253 -20.03 15.77 22.18
C GLN A 253 -18.90 16.66 22.72
N TYR A 254 -19.14 17.42 23.79
CA TYR A 254 -18.15 18.29 24.43
C TYR A 254 -16.95 17.51 24.95
N PHE A 255 -17.14 16.34 25.58
CA PHE A 255 -16.01 15.48 25.97
C PHE A 255 -15.21 14.98 24.76
N LYS A 256 -15.90 14.59 23.67
CA LYS A 256 -15.27 14.10 22.43
C LYS A 256 -14.43 15.18 21.73
N THR A 257 -14.88 16.43 21.75
CA THR A 257 -14.22 17.52 21.03
C THR A 257 -13.18 18.24 21.87
N SER A 258 -13.46 18.50 23.15
CA SER A 258 -12.55 19.24 24.03
C SER A 258 -11.44 18.38 24.62
N LEU A 259 -11.64 17.06 24.71
CA LEU A 259 -10.73 16.11 25.34
C LEU A 259 -10.32 16.54 26.75
N CYS A 260 -11.22 17.25 27.45
CA CYS A 260 -10.98 17.77 28.79
C CYS A 260 -10.84 16.66 29.84
N ASP A 261 -11.26 15.44 29.52
CA ASP A 261 -11.13 14.21 30.29
C ASP A 261 -9.77 13.51 30.13
N MET A 262 -8.81 14.19 29.50
CA MET A 262 -7.42 13.74 29.37
C MET A 262 -6.46 14.69 30.11
N MET A 263 -5.36 14.13 30.63
CA MET A 263 -4.30 14.93 31.27
C MET A 263 -3.64 15.86 30.26
N GLU A 264 -3.25 17.04 30.72
CA GLU A 264 -2.54 18.02 29.91
C GLU A 264 -1.04 17.71 29.93
N ASN A 265 -0.41 17.76 28.76
CA ASN A 265 1.03 17.71 28.56
C ASN A 265 1.50 19.05 28.00
N SER A 266 2.71 19.47 28.36
CA SER A 266 3.42 20.55 27.65
C SER A 266 4.86 20.15 27.42
N LEU A 267 5.40 20.54 26.27
CA LEU A 267 6.74 20.17 25.83
C LEU A 267 7.49 21.41 25.34
N GLU A 268 8.65 21.68 25.96
CA GLU A 268 9.57 22.74 25.60
C GLU A 268 10.95 22.14 25.32
N LEU A 269 11.57 22.56 24.23
CA LEU A 269 12.86 22.07 23.75
C LEU A 269 13.81 23.24 23.53
N GLU A 270 15.02 23.16 24.08
CA GLU A 270 16.11 24.04 23.68
C GLU A 270 16.93 23.39 22.56
N VAL A 271 17.39 24.20 21.62
CA VAL A 271 18.09 23.75 20.41
C VAL A 271 19.58 24.12 20.50
N VAL A 272 20.49 23.19 20.18
CA VAL A 272 21.95 23.44 20.08
C VAL A 272 22.37 23.51 18.62
N GLY A 273 23.27 24.44 18.31
CA GLY A 273 23.98 24.49 17.02
C GLY A 273 23.33 25.39 15.97
N GLN A 274 24.08 25.70 14.90
CA GLN A 274 23.55 26.40 13.72
C GLN A 274 22.41 25.57 13.13
N SER A 275 21.22 26.18 12.99
CA SER A 275 20.03 25.48 12.52
C SER A 275 20.13 25.29 11.00
N ASP A 276 20.70 24.17 10.55
CA ASP A 276 20.59 23.73 9.14
C ASP A 276 19.15 23.27 8.79
N VAL A 277 18.22 23.36 9.73
CA VAL A 277 16.83 22.94 9.58
C VAL A 277 15.93 24.19 9.59
N PRO A 278 15.43 24.66 8.42
CA PRO A 278 14.54 25.80 8.36
C PRO A 278 13.18 25.40 8.94
N VAL A 279 12.81 26.01 10.08
CA VAL A 279 11.50 25.83 10.71
C VAL A 279 10.84 27.18 10.95
N GLN A 280 9.53 27.23 10.81
CA GLN A 280 8.70 28.42 11.00
C GLN A 280 7.66 28.19 12.10
N MET A 281 7.10 29.28 12.65
CA MET A 281 5.92 29.17 13.51
C MET A 281 4.80 28.41 12.78
N TYR A 282 4.09 27.55 13.51
CA TYR A 282 3.03 26.67 13.01
C TYR A 282 3.48 25.54 12.07
N ASP A 283 4.77 25.36 11.78
CA ASP A 283 5.25 24.15 11.10
C ASP A 283 5.03 22.91 11.96
N ILE A 284 4.75 21.79 11.31
CA ILE A 284 4.64 20.47 11.95
C ILE A 284 5.98 19.75 11.82
N VAL A 285 6.69 19.55 12.93
CA VAL A 285 8.03 18.94 12.99
C VAL A 285 8.01 17.59 13.70
N SER A 286 8.95 16.72 13.37
CA SER A 286 9.13 15.42 14.03
C SER A 286 10.07 15.54 15.21
N LEU A 287 9.69 14.95 16.35
CA LEU A 287 10.48 14.91 17.56
C LEU A 287 10.74 13.47 17.98
N PHE A 288 12.02 13.12 18.07
CA PHE A 288 12.47 11.81 18.54
C PHE A 288 13.35 11.95 19.79
N TYR A 289 12.87 11.40 20.91
CA TYR A 289 13.59 11.36 22.18
C TYR A 289 13.62 9.93 22.73
N GLU A 290 14.72 9.23 22.42
CA GLU A 290 14.92 7.80 22.69
C GLU A 290 14.72 7.43 24.17
N VAL A 291 15.28 8.19 25.11
CA VAL A 291 15.26 7.85 26.55
C VAL A 291 13.85 7.86 27.15
N TYR A 292 12.94 8.68 26.62
CA TYR A 292 11.54 8.75 27.06
C TYR A 292 10.59 8.07 26.08
N ASN A 293 11.12 7.34 25.08
CA ASN A 293 10.37 6.68 24.01
C ASN A 293 9.32 7.62 23.36
N LEU A 294 9.72 8.87 23.12
CA LEU A 294 8.87 9.87 22.51
C LEU A 294 9.18 9.97 21.02
N ASP A 295 8.25 9.53 20.19
CA ASP A 295 8.27 9.73 18.74
C ASP A 295 6.95 10.39 18.32
N VAL A 296 6.98 11.71 18.12
CA VAL A 296 5.76 12.50 17.87
C VAL A 296 5.99 13.58 16.83
N ARG A 297 4.99 13.79 15.96
CA ARG A 297 4.89 14.98 15.10
C ARG A 297 4.08 16.05 15.80
N LYS A 298 4.61 17.27 15.90
CA LYS A 298 3.98 18.37 16.64
C LYS A 298 4.13 19.72 15.94
N LYS A 299 3.06 20.52 16.02
CA LYS A 299 3.01 21.89 15.53
C LYS A 299 3.75 22.83 16.48
N ILE A 300 4.68 23.63 15.96
CA ILE A 300 5.37 24.68 16.74
C ILE A 300 4.35 25.77 17.10
N THR A 301 4.18 26.05 18.39
CA THR A 301 3.29 27.12 18.90
C THR A 301 4.04 28.19 19.67
N LYS A 302 5.35 27.99 19.87
CA LYS A 302 6.23 28.95 20.53
C LYS A 302 7.63 28.81 19.97
N TYR A 303 8.32 29.92 19.79
CA TYR A 303 9.77 29.89 19.59
C TYR A 303 10.46 31.05 20.30
N THR A 304 11.76 30.92 20.48
CA THR A 304 12.64 32.00 20.91
C THR A 304 13.82 32.06 19.96
N TYR A 305 14.05 33.23 19.38
CA TYR A 305 15.04 33.45 18.32
C TYR A 305 15.93 34.64 18.69
N SER A 306 17.23 34.59 18.36
CA SER A 306 18.16 35.70 18.55
C SER A 306 18.47 36.35 17.19
N PRO A 307 17.93 37.56 16.93
CA PRO A 307 18.22 38.32 15.72
C PRO A 307 19.70 38.61 15.47
N MET A 308 20.48 38.93 16.50
CA MET A 308 21.89 39.30 16.36
C MET A 308 22.77 38.07 16.12
N ALA A 309 22.45 36.93 16.75
CA ALA A 309 23.13 35.67 16.50
C ALA A 309 22.62 34.93 15.25
N ASN A 310 21.53 35.41 14.62
CA ASN A 310 20.78 34.73 13.56
C ASN A 310 20.52 33.25 13.91
N LYS A 311 19.98 33.01 15.12
CA LYS A 311 19.92 31.66 15.69
C LYS A 311 18.60 31.40 16.42
N LEU A 312 17.99 30.26 16.11
CA LEU A 312 16.89 29.69 16.90
C LEU A 312 17.42 29.18 18.25
N LEU A 313 16.87 29.70 19.35
CA LEU A 313 17.27 29.36 20.72
C LEU A 313 16.42 28.22 21.30
N SER A 314 15.09 28.28 21.12
CA SER A 314 14.17 27.23 21.60
C SER A 314 12.88 27.17 20.79
N ILE A 315 12.23 26.02 20.81
CA ILE A 315 10.88 25.80 20.28
C ILE A 315 9.98 25.15 21.33
N GLY A 316 8.69 25.44 21.28
CA GLY A 316 7.68 24.88 22.16
C GLY A 316 6.43 24.47 21.40
N PHE A 317 5.75 23.44 21.91
CA PHE A 317 4.60 22.80 21.27
C PHE A 317 3.29 23.02 22.02
N GLY A 318 3.27 24.05 22.88
CA GLY A 318 2.10 24.44 23.65
C GLY A 318 1.64 23.34 24.60
N LYS A 319 0.38 23.44 25.00
CA LYS A 319 -0.30 22.42 25.81
C LYS A 319 -1.06 21.48 24.89
N PHE A 320 -0.92 20.18 25.09
CA PHE A 320 -1.61 19.15 24.33
C PHE A 320 -2.08 18.04 25.26
N LYS A 321 -3.12 17.29 24.90
CA LYS A 321 -3.65 16.23 25.76
C LYS A 321 -2.81 14.94 25.65
N SER A 322 -2.49 14.32 26.79
CA SER A 322 -1.66 13.12 26.89
C SER A 322 -2.35 11.89 26.32
N GLY A 323 -1.67 11.11 25.47
CA GLY A 323 -2.23 9.87 24.93
C GLY A 323 -3.16 10.05 23.73
N LEU A 324 -3.28 11.27 23.18
CA LEU A 324 -4.00 11.51 21.93
C LEU A 324 -3.36 10.73 20.76
N SER A 325 -2.03 10.57 20.73
CA SER A 325 -1.36 9.74 19.72
C SER A 325 -1.73 8.27 19.82
N ASN A 326 -1.93 7.73 21.03
CA ASN A 326 -2.33 6.34 21.24
C ASN A 326 -3.83 6.14 20.97
N MET A 327 -4.68 7.13 21.30
CA MET A 327 -6.11 7.07 20.96
C MET A 327 -6.39 7.36 19.50
N VAL A 328 -5.66 8.25 18.84
CA VAL A 328 -5.73 8.46 17.39
C VAL A 328 -5.07 7.28 16.69
N SER A 329 -3.96 6.71 17.16
CA SER A 329 -3.44 5.45 16.59
C SER A 329 -4.40 4.29 16.79
N ASN A 330 -5.14 4.21 17.91
CA ASN A 330 -6.14 3.16 18.10
C ASN A 330 -7.45 3.46 17.34
N ALA A 331 -7.91 4.70 17.26
CA ALA A 331 -9.13 5.08 16.55
C ALA A 331 -8.91 5.17 15.03
N VAL A 332 -7.70 5.53 14.57
CA VAL A 332 -7.25 5.37 13.18
C VAL A 332 -6.91 3.92 12.95
N SER A 333 -6.33 3.15 13.88
CA SER A 333 -6.20 1.70 13.69
C SER A 333 -7.55 1.00 13.67
N ASP A 334 -8.59 1.51 14.34
CA ASP A 334 -9.93 0.90 14.39
C ASP A 334 -10.81 1.42 13.25
N ALA A 335 -10.68 2.68 12.84
CA ALA A 335 -11.34 3.24 11.65
C ALA A 335 -10.65 2.79 10.36
N VAL A 336 -9.32 2.73 10.31
CA VAL A 336 -8.55 2.11 9.22
C VAL A 336 -8.61 0.59 9.31
N LYS A 337 -8.75 -0.07 10.47
CA LYS A 337 -9.15 -1.50 10.44
C LYS A 337 -10.55 -1.64 9.86
N ASN A 338 -11.54 -0.85 10.27
CA ASN A 338 -12.90 -1.06 9.78
C ASN A 338 -13.07 -0.62 8.31
N GLU A 339 -12.43 0.48 7.88
CA GLU A 339 -12.46 0.98 6.50
C GLU A 339 -11.42 0.30 5.63
N ALA A 340 -10.20 -0.01 6.09
CA ALA A 340 -9.27 -0.82 5.31
C ALA A 340 -9.64 -2.30 5.33
N GLN A 341 -10.40 -2.83 6.28
CA GLN A 341 -10.97 -4.18 6.18
C GLN A 341 -12.25 -4.17 5.35
N GLN A 342 -13.06 -3.10 5.36
CA GLN A 342 -14.13 -2.95 4.35
C GLN A 342 -13.58 -2.71 2.95
N LEU A 343 -12.55 -1.89 2.77
CA LEU A 343 -11.89 -1.63 1.49
C LEU A 343 -11.01 -2.79 1.09
N HIS A 344 -10.40 -3.55 2.00
CA HIS A 344 -9.67 -4.79 1.68
C HIS A 344 -10.64 -5.93 1.43
N ASP A 345 -11.79 -6.03 2.12
CA ASP A 345 -12.82 -7.02 1.80
C ASP A 345 -13.59 -6.65 0.53
N ASP A 346 -13.82 -5.36 0.24
CA ASP A 346 -14.45 -4.89 -1.01
C ASP A 346 -13.44 -4.86 -2.16
N PHE A 347 -12.16 -4.58 -1.89
CA PHE A 347 -11.07 -4.76 -2.86
C PHE A 347 -10.79 -6.24 -3.06
N GLU A 348 -10.83 -7.12 -2.07
CA GLU A 348 -10.72 -8.58 -2.27
C GLU A 348 -11.97 -9.12 -2.93
N ARG A 349 -13.19 -8.62 -2.66
CA ARG A 349 -14.40 -9.03 -3.41
C ARG A 349 -14.44 -8.45 -4.82
N GLN A 350 -13.93 -7.23 -5.04
CA GLN A 350 -13.80 -6.63 -6.37
C GLN A 350 -12.63 -7.24 -7.13
N LEU A 351 -11.50 -7.50 -6.48
CA LEU A 351 -10.32 -8.16 -7.04
C LEU A 351 -10.61 -9.64 -7.25
N GLU A 352 -11.34 -10.35 -6.40
CA GLU A 352 -11.83 -11.71 -6.69
C GLU A 352 -12.86 -11.67 -7.81
N ARG A 353 -13.73 -10.66 -7.90
CA ARG A 353 -14.65 -10.53 -9.05
C ARG A 353 -13.93 -10.17 -10.35
N GLU A 354 -12.96 -9.27 -10.30
CA GLU A 354 -12.17 -8.80 -11.44
C GLU A 354 -11.13 -9.85 -11.82
N LEU A 355 -10.50 -10.56 -10.89
CA LEU A 355 -9.66 -11.73 -11.13
C LEU A 355 -10.51 -12.89 -11.62
N LYS A 356 -11.71 -13.14 -11.10
CA LYS A 356 -12.59 -14.20 -11.62
C LYS A 356 -13.20 -13.83 -12.97
N ASN A 357 -13.48 -12.56 -13.23
CA ASN A 357 -13.93 -12.08 -14.54
C ASN A 357 -12.77 -12.00 -15.54
N ALA A 358 -11.56 -11.64 -15.09
CA ALA A 358 -10.34 -11.64 -15.88
C ALA A 358 -9.84 -13.06 -16.10
N ASP A 359 -10.02 -13.99 -15.16
CA ASP A 359 -9.78 -15.43 -15.30
C ASP A 359 -10.84 -16.03 -16.21
N LEU A 360 -12.13 -15.67 -16.09
CA LEU A 360 -13.14 -16.10 -17.07
C LEU A 360 -12.87 -15.50 -18.45
N ALA A 361 -12.44 -14.24 -18.54
CA ALA A 361 -12.12 -13.59 -19.81
C ALA A 361 -10.81 -14.11 -20.40
N PHE A 362 -9.84 -14.45 -19.55
CA PHE A 362 -8.56 -15.05 -19.89
C PHE A 362 -8.75 -16.50 -20.28
N ASP A 363 -9.55 -17.28 -19.55
CA ASP A 363 -9.93 -18.65 -19.89
C ASP A 363 -10.77 -18.67 -21.16
N LYS A 364 -11.71 -17.73 -21.34
CA LYS A 364 -12.47 -17.62 -22.60
C LYS A 364 -11.58 -17.19 -23.76
N LYS A 365 -10.65 -16.25 -23.56
CA LYS A 365 -9.65 -15.89 -24.57
C LYS A 365 -8.66 -17.01 -24.82
N LYS A 366 -8.27 -17.77 -23.80
CA LYS A 366 -7.38 -18.93 -23.88
C LYS A 366 -8.09 -20.06 -24.60
N GLU A 367 -9.38 -20.29 -24.36
CA GLU A 367 -10.19 -21.27 -25.07
C GLU A 367 -10.41 -20.82 -26.52
N GLU A 368 -10.67 -19.53 -26.77
CA GLU A 368 -10.68 -18.97 -28.13
C GLU A 368 -9.31 -19.08 -28.81
N LEU A 369 -8.20 -18.84 -28.11
CA LEU A 369 -6.85 -18.92 -28.65
C LEU A 369 -6.43 -20.38 -28.87
N VAL A 370 -6.82 -21.28 -27.97
CA VAL A 370 -6.61 -22.73 -28.08
C VAL A 370 -7.47 -23.26 -29.21
N ASN A 371 -8.71 -22.79 -29.39
CA ASN A 371 -9.55 -23.15 -30.52
C ASN A 371 -9.00 -22.58 -31.82
N GLN A 372 -8.58 -21.31 -31.87
CA GLN A 372 -7.90 -20.72 -33.04
C GLN A 372 -6.57 -21.42 -33.35
N PHE A 373 -5.81 -21.82 -32.34
CA PHE A 373 -4.58 -22.58 -32.51
C PHE A 373 -4.88 -24.01 -32.93
N THR A 374 -5.91 -24.65 -32.41
CA THR A 374 -6.34 -26.01 -32.78
C THR A 374 -6.93 -26.03 -34.17
N ASP A 375 -7.73 -25.04 -34.54
CA ASP A 375 -8.28 -24.84 -35.88
C ASP A 375 -7.16 -24.46 -36.85
N GLY A 376 -6.23 -23.61 -36.44
CA GLY A 376 -5.02 -23.27 -37.20
C GLY A 376 -4.10 -24.47 -37.39
N LEU A 377 -3.93 -25.31 -36.36
CA LEU A 377 -3.15 -26.55 -36.39
C LEU A 377 -3.86 -27.60 -37.22
N ASN A 378 -5.18 -27.72 -37.14
CA ASN A 378 -6.00 -28.64 -37.94
C ASN A 378 -6.03 -28.18 -39.40
N ALA A 379 -6.13 -26.88 -39.67
CA ALA A 379 -6.01 -26.31 -41.01
C ALA A 379 -4.59 -26.49 -41.56
N ALA A 380 -3.55 -26.29 -40.74
CA ALA A 380 -2.17 -26.55 -41.13
C ALA A 380 -1.91 -28.05 -41.34
N LYS A 381 -2.53 -28.93 -40.55
CA LYS A 381 -2.44 -30.38 -40.69
C LYS A 381 -3.24 -30.87 -41.91
N ALA A 382 -4.40 -30.29 -42.18
CA ALA A 382 -5.18 -30.54 -43.38
C ALA A 382 -4.41 -30.06 -44.61
N LYS A 383 -3.79 -28.87 -44.55
CA LYS A 383 -2.94 -28.33 -45.61
C LYS A 383 -1.62 -29.08 -45.75
N ALA A 384 -1.07 -29.63 -44.66
CA ALA A 384 0.09 -30.51 -44.71
C ALA A 384 -0.27 -31.89 -45.28
N GLU A 385 -1.46 -32.43 -44.99
CA GLU A 385 -1.96 -33.66 -45.61
C GLU A 385 -2.36 -33.42 -47.07
N GLU A 386 -2.86 -32.23 -47.42
CA GLU A 386 -3.10 -31.78 -48.80
C GLU A 386 -1.77 -31.63 -49.55
N VAL A 387 -0.78 -30.94 -48.99
CA VAL A 387 0.58 -30.83 -49.57
C VAL A 387 1.26 -32.19 -49.62
N LYS A 388 1.05 -33.06 -48.63
CA LYS A 388 1.54 -34.44 -48.66
C LYS A 388 0.85 -35.25 -49.75
N ARG A 389 -0.46 -35.04 -49.99
CA ARG A 389 -1.19 -35.63 -51.13
C ARG A 389 -0.68 -35.06 -52.44
N GLU A 390 -0.58 -33.76 -52.60
CA GLU A 390 0.00 -33.13 -53.81
C GLU A 390 1.44 -33.58 -54.03
N LEU A 391 2.25 -33.71 -52.98
CA LEU A 391 3.61 -34.19 -53.08
C LEU A 391 3.64 -35.68 -53.41
N SER A 392 2.74 -36.49 -52.83
CA SER A 392 2.60 -37.91 -53.16
C SER A 392 2.11 -38.07 -54.60
N ASP A 393 1.11 -37.31 -55.03
CA ASP A 393 0.59 -37.28 -56.40
C ASP A 393 1.63 -36.74 -57.38
N THR A 394 2.48 -35.78 -56.97
CA THR A 394 3.62 -35.28 -57.76
C THR A 394 4.74 -36.30 -57.82
N ILE A 395 5.02 -37.01 -56.73
CA ILE A 395 5.99 -38.12 -56.68
C ILE A 395 5.47 -39.26 -57.54
N ASP A 396 4.20 -39.62 -57.45
CA ASP A 396 3.52 -40.67 -58.21
C ASP A 396 3.41 -40.28 -59.68
N GLN A 397 3.13 -39.00 -60.01
CA GLN A 397 3.24 -38.49 -61.37
C GLN A 397 4.69 -38.50 -61.86
N ARG A 398 5.67 -38.15 -61.03
CA ARG A 398 7.09 -38.21 -61.41
C ARG A 398 7.59 -39.64 -61.56
N PHE A 399 7.08 -40.59 -60.79
CA PHE A 399 7.35 -42.03 -60.91
C PHE A 399 6.60 -42.66 -62.09
N SER A 400 5.36 -42.23 -62.35
CA SER A 400 4.56 -42.70 -63.49
C SER A 400 5.04 -42.10 -64.81
N ASN A 401 5.53 -40.87 -64.79
CA ASN A 401 6.24 -40.21 -65.90
C ASN A 401 7.76 -40.44 -65.85
N PHE A 402 8.25 -41.24 -64.90
CA PHE A 402 9.64 -41.72 -64.90
C PHE A 402 9.71 -42.78 -65.99
N ASP A 403 9.94 -42.31 -67.21
CA ASP A 403 10.22 -43.19 -68.33
C ASP A 403 11.50 -43.97 -68.01
N ASN A 404 11.33 -45.23 -67.62
CA ASN A 404 12.41 -46.20 -67.47
C ASN A 404 12.87 -46.71 -68.84
N GLY A 405 12.28 -46.25 -69.95
CA GLY A 405 12.68 -46.58 -71.31
C GLY A 405 14.17 -46.35 -71.59
N PRO A 406 14.79 -45.22 -71.19
CA PRO A 406 16.22 -44.99 -71.34
C PRO A 406 17.08 -45.90 -70.45
N LEU A 407 16.61 -46.26 -69.24
CA LEU A 407 17.33 -47.14 -68.30
C LEU A 407 17.18 -48.63 -68.67
N GLN A 408 16.03 -49.03 -69.23
CA GLN A 408 15.81 -50.34 -69.85
C GLN A 408 16.52 -50.46 -71.20
N GLU A 409 16.63 -49.38 -71.97
CA GLU A 409 17.45 -49.32 -73.18
C GLU A 409 18.94 -49.31 -72.85
N VAL A 410 19.37 -48.63 -71.77
CA VAL A 410 20.75 -48.73 -71.26
C VAL A 410 21.02 -50.11 -70.68
N LYS A 411 20.05 -50.76 -70.02
CA LYS A 411 20.18 -52.13 -69.54
C LYS A 411 20.18 -53.12 -70.70
N ARG A 412 19.33 -52.94 -71.71
CA ARG A 412 19.32 -53.74 -72.95
C ARG A 412 20.62 -53.55 -73.74
N ARG A 413 21.13 -52.32 -73.86
CA ARG A 413 22.42 -52.03 -74.48
C ARG A 413 23.59 -52.54 -73.64
N ALA A 414 23.50 -52.50 -72.32
CA ALA A 414 24.49 -53.09 -71.43
C ALA A 414 24.46 -54.63 -71.53
N ASP A 415 23.28 -55.25 -71.61
CA ASP A 415 23.09 -56.69 -71.76
C ASP A 415 23.47 -57.17 -73.18
N GLU A 416 23.22 -56.38 -74.22
CA GLU A 416 23.69 -56.60 -75.60
C GLU A 416 25.20 -56.36 -75.75
N ALA A 417 25.76 -55.39 -75.01
CA ALA A 417 27.21 -55.16 -74.92
C ALA A 417 27.93 -56.21 -74.06
N LEU A 418 27.26 -56.78 -73.05
CA LEU A 418 27.73 -57.91 -72.25
C LEU A 418 27.57 -59.25 -72.99
N GLN A 419 26.60 -59.40 -73.92
CA GLN A 419 26.47 -60.56 -74.81
C GLN A 419 27.43 -60.51 -76.02
N LYS A 420 27.94 -59.33 -76.39
CA LYS A 420 29.02 -59.17 -77.38
C LYS A 420 30.34 -58.80 -76.69
N VAL A 421 30.87 -59.73 -75.90
CA VAL A 421 32.24 -59.63 -75.37
C VAL A 421 33.23 -59.61 -76.54
N GLY A 422 33.94 -58.50 -76.70
CA GLY A 422 35.01 -58.34 -77.68
C GLY A 422 35.65 -56.94 -77.64
N ALA A 423 36.46 -56.68 -76.62
CA ALA A 423 37.51 -55.65 -76.52
C ALA A 423 37.27 -54.24 -77.13
N SER A 424 37.06 -53.22 -76.29
CA SER A 424 37.45 -51.83 -76.64
C SER A 424 37.50 -50.92 -75.40
N SER A 425 38.63 -50.23 -75.23
CA SER A 425 38.95 -49.29 -74.14
C SER A 425 38.11 -48.00 -74.16
N LEU A 426 37.39 -47.73 -75.26
CA LEU A 426 36.59 -46.53 -75.43
C LEU A 426 35.35 -46.53 -74.54
N LEU A 427 34.74 -47.70 -74.34
CA LEU A 427 33.55 -47.88 -73.49
C LEU A 427 33.87 -47.72 -72.00
N ALA A 428 35.09 -48.07 -71.58
CA ALA A 428 35.56 -47.84 -70.21
C ALA A 428 35.75 -46.34 -69.90
N GLN A 429 36.10 -45.55 -70.93
CA GLN A 429 36.27 -44.10 -70.81
C GLN A 429 34.92 -43.38 -70.71
N GLU A 430 33.93 -43.85 -71.46
CA GLU A 430 32.56 -43.33 -71.43
C GLU A 430 31.84 -43.68 -70.11
N ALA A 431 32.00 -44.92 -69.62
CA ALA A 431 31.52 -45.33 -68.30
C ALA A 431 32.16 -44.51 -67.16
N LYS A 432 33.45 -44.15 -67.29
CA LYS A 432 34.14 -43.30 -66.32
C LYS A 432 33.59 -41.87 -66.30
N GLN A 433 33.35 -41.26 -67.47
CA GLN A 433 32.76 -39.91 -67.58
C GLN A 433 31.33 -39.85 -67.02
N ILE A 434 30.52 -40.89 -67.25
CA ILE A 434 29.17 -40.99 -66.68
C ILE A 434 29.25 -41.09 -65.14
N SER A 435 30.21 -41.86 -64.59
CA SER A 435 30.40 -41.95 -63.14
C SER A 435 30.89 -40.66 -62.49
N GLU A 436 31.72 -39.87 -63.20
CA GLU A 436 32.22 -38.58 -62.70
C GLU A 436 31.14 -37.50 -62.72
N ARG A 437 30.26 -37.48 -63.73
CA ARG A 437 29.05 -36.63 -63.72
C ARG A 437 28.08 -37.02 -62.60
N ALA A 438 27.81 -38.31 -62.41
CA ALA A 438 26.95 -38.78 -61.32
C ALA A 438 27.50 -38.42 -59.92
N LYS A 439 28.82 -38.43 -59.74
CA LYS A 439 29.47 -37.96 -58.49
C LYS A 439 29.32 -36.45 -58.27
N ALA A 440 29.42 -35.64 -59.32
CA ALA A 440 29.25 -34.18 -59.22
C ALA A 440 27.81 -33.80 -58.87
N ASP A 441 26.82 -34.45 -59.48
CA ASP A 441 25.40 -34.20 -59.21
C ASP A 441 25.00 -34.60 -57.78
N ILE A 442 25.55 -35.72 -57.26
CA ILE A 442 25.37 -36.14 -55.86
C ILE A 442 26.01 -35.15 -54.86
N ALA A 443 27.14 -34.54 -55.22
CA ALA A 443 27.80 -33.54 -54.37
C ALA A 443 26.99 -32.23 -54.27
N ILE A 444 26.41 -31.77 -55.39
CA ILE A 444 25.53 -30.60 -55.43
C ILE A 444 24.24 -30.87 -54.64
N LEU A 445 23.66 -32.07 -54.76
CA LEU A 445 22.49 -32.48 -54.00
C LEU A 445 22.76 -32.50 -52.48
N ARG A 446 23.94 -32.98 -52.05
CA ARG A 446 24.39 -32.91 -50.63
C ARG A 446 24.58 -31.49 -50.12
N GLN A 447 25.13 -30.59 -50.95
CA GLN A 447 25.33 -29.18 -50.59
C GLN A 447 23.98 -28.47 -50.38
N ASN A 448 23.00 -28.73 -51.25
CA ASN A 448 21.66 -28.15 -51.15
C ASN A 448 20.89 -28.66 -49.94
N ILE A 449 20.98 -29.97 -49.62
CA ILE A 449 20.38 -30.53 -48.39
C ILE A 449 21.03 -29.97 -47.13
N SER A 450 22.36 -29.77 -47.13
CA SER A 450 23.08 -29.23 -45.97
C SER A 450 22.76 -27.75 -45.72
N ASN A 451 22.58 -26.94 -46.77
CA ASN A 451 22.21 -25.53 -46.64
C ASN A 451 20.76 -25.36 -46.11
N ASP A 452 19.84 -26.26 -46.50
CA ASP A 452 18.46 -26.29 -46.01
C ASP A 452 18.35 -26.76 -44.54
N TYR A 453 19.27 -27.64 -44.10
CA TYR A 453 19.33 -28.14 -42.71
C TYR A 453 19.90 -27.09 -41.74
N VAL A 454 20.87 -26.28 -42.18
CA VAL A 454 21.48 -25.19 -41.38
C VAL A 454 20.48 -24.04 -41.16
N ALA A 455 19.65 -23.71 -42.17
CA ALA A 455 18.62 -22.68 -42.04
C ALA A 455 17.48 -23.07 -41.07
N LYS A 456 17.14 -24.37 -40.96
CA LYS A 456 16.16 -24.87 -39.98
C LYS A 456 16.73 -25.02 -38.56
N SER A 457 18.02 -25.29 -38.41
CA SER A 457 18.65 -25.46 -37.08
C SER A 457 18.76 -24.14 -36.30
N GLN A 458 18.93 -23.00 -36.98
CA GLN A 458 19.05 -21.68 -36.33
C GLN A 458 17.74 -21.26 -35.62
N HIS A 459 16.58 -21.66 -36.14
CA HIS A 459 15.27 -21.28 -35.58
C HIS A 459 14.83 -22.17 -34.39
N VAL A 460 15.39 -23.39 -34.28
CA VAL A 460 15.12 -24.32 -33.17
C VAL A 460 15.94 -23.95 -31.93
N GLU A 461 17.12 -23.36 -32.07
CA GLU A 461 17.92 -22.84 -30.95
C GLU A 461 17.28 -21.63 -30.26
N ASP A 462 16.69 -20.69 -31.02
CA ASP A 462 16.02 -19.50 -30.44
C ASP A 462 14.78 -19.89 -29.62
N VAL A 463 14.00 -20.88 -30.07
CA VAL A 463 12.83 -21.41 -29.35
C VAL A 463 13.24 -22.26 -28.14
N ARG A 464 14.33 -23.04 -28.23
CA ARG A 464 14.90 -23.75 -27.07
C ARG A 464 15.50 -22.79 -26.04
N GLY A 465 16.12 -21.69 -26.46
CA GLY A 465 16.67 -20.66 -25.58
C GLY A 465 15.59 -19.90 -24.80
N LEU A 466 14.44 -19.63 -25.43
CA LEU A 466 13.26 -19.07 -24.77
C LEU A 466 12.57 -20.06 -23.82
N THR A 467 12.48 -21.33 -24.21
CA THR A 467 11.90 -22.40 -23.37
C THR A 467 12.74 -22.63 -22.11
N ARG A 468 14.07 -22.66 -22.25
CA ARG A 468 15.00 -22.81 -21.12
C ARG A 468 14.94 -21.63 -20.13
N ARG A 469 14.73 -20.41 -20.63
CA ARG A 469 14.51 -19.20 -19.80
C ARG A 469 13.16 -19.21 -19.08
N PHE A 470 12.16 -19.92 -19.60
CA PHE A 470 10.84 -20.09 -18.97
C PHE A 470 10.84 -21.22 -17.93
N GLU A 471 11.60 -22.29 -18.16
CA GLU A 471 11.80 -23.37 -17.18
C GLU A 471 12.65 -22.91 -15.97
N GLU A 472 13.57 -21.96 -16.16
CA GLU A 472 14.37 -21.35 -15.08
C GLU A 472 13.55 -20.42 -14.14
N ILE A 473 12.30 -20.09 -14.47
CA ILE A 473 11.37 -19.27 -13.64
C ILE A 473 10.48 -20.14 -12.73
N ASN A 474 10.53 -21.47 -12.85
CA ASN A 474 9.79 -22.36 -11.96
C ASN A 474 10.60 -22.64 -10.68
N LEU A 475 10.55 -21.68 -9.73
CA LEU A 475 11.26 -21.72 -8.45
C LEU A 475 10.80 -22.92 -7.60
N GLY A 476 11.47 -24.07 -7.74
CA GLY A 476 11.46 -25.12 -6.72
C GLY A 476 12.11 -24.62 -5.42
N SER A 477 11.88 -25.33 -4.30
CA SER A 477 12.37 -24.98 -2.97
C SER A 477 13.83 -24.48 -2.94
N PRO A 478 14.18 -23.51 -2.09
CA PRO A 478 15.48 -22.84 -2.12
C PRO A 478 16.66 -23.82 -1.98
N ASN A 479 17.81 -23.47 -2.59
CA ASN A 479 19.05 -24.20 -2.35
C ASN A 479 19.49 -23.97 -0.90
N LEU A 480 19.72 -25.05 -0.16
CA LEU A 480 20.09 -25.05 1.26
C LEU A 480 21.61 -25.04 1.49
N VAL A 481 22.43 -25.01 0.43
CA VAL A 481 23.90 -24.95 0.48
C VAL A 481 24.39 -23.55 0.12
N ILE A 482 24.83 -22.83 1.14
CA ILE A 482 25.49 -21.53 1.00
C ILE A 482 26.89 -21.71 0.42
N ASN A 483 27.30 -20.80 -0.45
CA ASN A 483 28.58 -20.88 -1.14
C ASN A 483 28.82 -22.21 -1.88
N GLY A 484 27.78 -22.78 -2.50
CA GLY A 484 27.87 -24.04 -3.25
C GLY A 484 28.71 -23.96 -4.54
N ALA A 485 29.15 -22.76 -4.93
CA ALA A 485 30.11 -22.50 -5.99
C ALA A 485 31.17 -21.52 -5.48
N VAL A 486 32.42 -21.72 -5.88
CA VAL A 486 33.58 -21.00 -5.33
C VAL A 486 33.52 -19.50 -5.58
N GLU A 487 32.95 -19.08 -6.71
CA GLU A 487 32.73 -17.66 -7.01
C GLU A 487 31.85 -16.92 -5.99
N LEU A 488 31.15 -17.64 -5.10
CA LEU A 488 30.35 -17.08 -4.01
C LEU A 488 31.12 -16.99 -2.68
N GLY A 489 32.36 -17.48 -2.64
CA GLY A 489 33.23 -17.53 -1.46
C GLY A 489 33.40 -18.95 -0.92
N ASP A 490 34.27 -19.11 0.08
CA ASP A 490 34.59 -20.39 0.73
C ASP A 490 34.15 -20.45 2.20
N LYS A 491 33.58 -19.34 2.71
CA LYS A 491 33.05 -19.24 4.06
C LYS A 491 32.03 -20.36 4.31
N ASN A 492 32.19 -21.09 5.40
CA ASN A 492 31.43 -22.30 5.80
C ASN A 492 31.85 -23.62 5.14
N TRP A 493 32.91 -23.63 4.32
CA TRP A 493 33.59 -24.85 3.87
C TRP A 493 34.90 -25.06 4.63
N GLY A 494 35.35 -26.30 4.72
CA GLY A 494 36.67 -26.65 5.23
C GLY A 494 36.98 -28.12 4.99
N GLY A 495 38.23 -28.52 5.21
CA GLY A 495 38.67 -29.84 4.79
C GLY A 495 40.03 -30.22 5.36
N THR A 496 40.62 -31.27 4.81
CA THR A 496 41.97 -31.70 5.19
C THR A 496 42.99 -30.60 4.89
N ASN A 497 43.67 -30.10 5.93
CA ASN A 497 44.60 -28.98 5.83
C ASN A 497 45.65 -29.21 4.72
N GLY A 498 45.80 -28.22 3.85
CA GLY A 498 46.77 -28.25 2.73
C GLY A 498 46.40 -29.15 1.55
N LYS A 499 45.19 -29.74 1.53
CA LYS A 499 44.74 -30.66 0.47
C LYS A 499 43.49 -30.17 -0.28
N TRP A 500 42.87 -29.06 0.14
CA TRP A 500 41.73 -28.45 -0.54
C TRP A 500 42.04 -27.00 -0.94
N PHE A 501 41.50 -26.56 -2.09
CA PHE A 501 41.82 -25.28 -2.74
C PHE A 501 40.56 -24.65 -3.37
N THR A 502 40.54 -23.34 -3.46
CA THR A 502 39.41 -22.53 -3.97
C THR A 502 39.84 -21.49 -5.03
N ASP A 503 41.05 -21.61 -5.56
CA ASP A 503 41.65 -20.68 -6.51
C ASP A 503 42.01 -21.33 -7.85
N ARG A 504 41.67 -22.62 -8.02
CA ARG A 504 42.06 -23.41 -9.20
C ARG A 504 40.95 -23.50 -10.23
N THR A 505 41.32 -23.43 -11.51
CA THR A 505 40.41 -23.53 -12.66
C THR A 505 40.77 -24.76 -13.52
N HIS A 506 39.88 -25.17 -14.44
CA HIS A 506 40.15 -26.28 -15.37
C HIS A 506 39.38 -26.11 -16.69
N GLY A 507 39.96 -26.58 -17.80
CA GLY A 507 39.39 -26.40 -19.14
C GLY A 507 38.03 -27.07 -19.36
N PHE A 508 37.73 -28.13 -18.60
CA PHE A 508 36.44 -28.83 -18.67
C PHE A 508 35.26 -28.04 -18.11
N TYR A 509 35.52 -27.01 -17.30
CA TYR A 509 34.47 -26.20 -16.70
C TYR A 509 34.62 -24.74 -17.10
N LYS A 510 33.63 -24.24 -17.85
CA LYS A 510 33.58 -22.86 -18.37
C LYS A 510 34.91 -22.41 -19.01
N ASN A 511 35.62 -23.33 -19.67
CA ASN A 511 36.90 -23.08 -20.34
C ASN A 511 37.94 -22.35 -19.45
N SER A 512 38.10 -22.80 -18.19
CA SER A 512 39.01 -22.23 -17.19
C SER A 512 38.70 -20.81 -16.70
N SER A 513 37.51 -20.27 -16.99
CA SER A 513 37.15 -18.90 -16.59
C SER A 513 36.65 -18.76 -15.14
N VAL A 514 36.38 -19.86 -14.44
CA VAL A 514 35.78 -19.86 -13.09
C VAL A 514 36.51 -20.85 -12.18
N PRO A 515 36.87 -20.46 -10.93
CA PRO A 515 37.50 -21.36 -9.97
C PRO A 515 36.55 -22.45 -9.44
N LEU A 516 37.12 -23.53 -8.92
CA LEU A 516 36.44 -24.77 -8.51
C LEU A 516 36.91 -25.23 -7.13
N PHE A 517 36.04 -25.85 -6.34
CA PHE A 517 36.47 -26.53 -5.12
C PHE A 517 37.33 -27.71 -5.54
N THR A 518 38.59 -27.69 -5.15
CA THR A 518 39.58 -28.66 -5.63
C THR A 518 40.18 -29.42 -4.46
N LEU A 519 40.06 -30.75 -4.47
CA LEU A 519 40.76 -31.65 -3.54
C LEU A 519 41.92 -32.32 -4.27
N ASP A 520 43.16 -32.05 -3.87
CA ASP A 520 44.36 -32.56 -4.53
C ASP A 520 45.33 -33.18 -3.52
N THR A 521 45.78 -34.40 -3.79
CA THR A 521 46.82 -35.08 -3.01
C THR A 521 47.64 -36.04 -3.88
N LYS A 522 48.89 -36.28 -3.49
CA LYS A 522 49.78 -37.30 -4.10
C LYS A 522 49.95 -38.54 -3.21
N GLU A 523 49.44 -38.48 -1.99
CA GLU A 523 49.57 -39.53 -0.99
C GLU A 523 48.41 -40.52 -1.10
N ALA A 524 48.66 -41.76 -0.67
CA ALA A 524 47.60 -42.73 -0.41
C ALA A 524 46.93 -42.37 0.93
N GLY A 525 45.64 -42.05 0.91
CA GLY A 525 44.92 -41.67 2.12
C GLY A 525 43.77 -40.69 1.87
N LEU A 526 42.80 -40.73 2.77
CA LEU A 526 41.59 -39.92 2.71
C LEU A 526 41.88 -38.43 2.94
N CYS A 527 41.58 -37.60 1.95
CA CYS A 527 41.37 -36.16 2.13
C CYS A 527 39.92 -35.78 1.79
N TYR A 528 39.43 -34.70 2.38
CA TYR A 528 38.03 -34.32 2.24
C TYR A 528 37.81 -32.81 2.28
N ILE A 529 36.65 -32.38 1.76
CA ILE A 529 36.05 -31.07 1.99
C ILE A 529 34.63 -31.27 2.50
N GLN A 530 34.20 -30.46 3.46
CA GLN A 530 32.91 -30.55 4.13
C GLN A 530 32.33 -29.17 4.46
N THR A 531 31.02 -29.13 4.66
CA THR A 531 30.35 -27.95 5.22
C THR A 531 30.55 -27.89 6.73
N ASN A 532 31.01 -26.76 7.27
CA ASN A 532 31.28 -26.54 8.70
C ASN A 532 30.11 -25.84 9.43
N ARG A 533 28.88 -26.05 8.94
CA ARG A 533 27.68 -25.41 9.48
C ARG A 533 26.51 -26.37 9.50
N TYR A 534 25.57 -26.10 10.40
CA TYR A 534 24.26 -26.73 10.41
C TYR A 534 23.41 -26.15 9.27
N ASN A 535 22.93 -27.01 8.36
CA ASN A 535 21.98 -26.63 7.32
C ASN A 535 20.63 -27.25 7.65
N GLN A 536 19.57 -26.45 7.70
CA GLN A 536 18.26 -26.87 8.22
C GLN A 536 17.51 -27.75 7.22
N LEU A 537 16.85 -28.81 7.71
CA LEU A 537 15.91 -29.66 6.96
C LEU A 537 14.54 -29.69 7.64
N LYS A 538 13.50 -29.96 6.86
CA LYS A 538 12.22 -30.45 7.37
C LYS A 538 12.35 -31.94 7.67
N LYS A 539 11.76 -32.40 8.78
CA LYS A 539 11.74 -33.82 9.14
C LYS A 539 10.86 -34.62 8.16
N ASN A 540 11.23 -35.86 7.93
CA ASN A 540 10.55 -36.88 7.13
C ASN A 540 10.19 -36.39 5.72
N THR A 541 11.12 -35.65 5.10
CA THR A 541 10.94 -34.96 3.83
C THR A 541 12.00 -35.42 2.85
N ASP A 542 11.62 -35.62 1.59
CA ASP A 542 12.55 -35.99 0.51
C ASP A 542 13.32 -34.76 0.01
N TYR A 543 14.62 -34.93 -0.16
CA TYR A 543 15.56 -33.94 -0.64
C TYR A 543 16.41 -34.48 -1.78
N THR A 544 16.89 -33.57 -2.62
CA THR A 544 17.82 -33.86 -3.70
C THR A 544 19.09 -33.05 -3.53
N LEU A 545 20.24 -33.71 -3.50
CA LEU A 545 21.59 -33.14 -3.62
C LEU A 545 22.03 -33.24 -5.09
N SER A 546 22.39 -32.13 -5.71
CA SER A 546 23.00 -32.06 -7.04
C SER A 546 24.33 -31.32 -7.00
N PHE A 547 25.32 -31.75 -7.76
CA PHE A 547 26.59 -31.03 -7.92
C PHE A 547 27.23 -31.33 -9.27
N THR A 548 28.10 -30.45 -9.74
CA THR A 548 28.90 -30.65 -10.96
C THR A 548 30.33 -31.01 -10.56
N GLY A 549 30.89 -32.11 -11.09
CA GLY A 549 32.24 -32.54 -10.73
C GLY A 549 32.92 -33.46 -11.74
N PHE A 550 34.23 -33.56 -11.63
CA PHE A 550 35.13 -34.41 -12.43
C PHE A 550 36.44 -34.65 -11.67
N MET A 551 37.25 -35.60 -12.10
CA MET A 551 38.45 -35.99 -11.35
C MET A 551 39.60 -36.50 -12.24
N SER A 552 40.83 -36.48 -11.74
CA SER A 552 41.97 -37.03 -12.46
C SER A 552 41.93 -38.57 -12.50
N LYS A 553 42.63 -39.18 -13.44
CA LYS A 553 42.70 -40.66 -13.56
C LYS A 553 43.32 -41.32 -12.32
N ASN A 554 44.10 -40.58 -11.53
CA ASN A 554 44.90 -41.11 -10.43
C ASN A 554 44.14 -41.14 -9.09
N VAL A 555 42.93 -40.58 -9.02
CA VAL A 555 42.06 -40.71 -7.84
C VAL A 555 41.69 -42.18 -7.66
N SER A 556 42.05 -42.79 -6.54
CA SER A 556 41.80 -44.21 -6.27
C SER A 556 40.30 -44.48 -6.04
N ASP A 557 39.64 -43.65 -5.23
CA ASP A 557 38.20 -43.72 -4.95
C ASP A 557 37.64 -42.31 -4.62
N PHE A 558 36.33 -42.13 -4.77
CA PHE A 558 35.61 -40.88 -4.49
C PHE A 558 34.25 -41.15 -3.86
N ARG A 559 33.90 -40.42 -2.80
CA ARG A 559 32.62 -40.55 -2.10
C ARG A 559 31.97 -39.21 -1.77
N VAL A 560 30.64 -39.17 -1.82
CA VAL A 560 29.85 -38.06 -1.28
C VAL A 560 28.96 -38.55 -0.15
N LEU A 561 28.98 -37.82 0.96
CA LEU A 561 28.31 -38.15 2.21
C LEU A 561 27.32 -37.03 2.57
N VAL A 562 26.10 -37.44 2.94
CA VAL A 562 25.13 -36.56 3.59
C VAL A 562 25.01 -37.02 5.04
N GLY A 563 25.62 -36.26 5.96
CA GLY A 563 25.42 -36.48 7.39
C GLY A 563 24.14 -35.81 7.84
N LEU A 564 23.20 -36.55 8.41
CA LEU A 564 22.02 -36.00 9.08
C LEU A 564 22.34 -35.64 10.53
N LEU A 565 21.94 -34.44 10.94
CA LEU A 565 22.19 -33.83 12.23
C LEU A 565 20.88 -33.59 12.98
N SER A 566 20.96 -33.56 14.30
CA SER A 566 19.89 -33.05 15.17
C SER A 566 20.34 -31.73 15.80
N ASN A 567 19.44 -30.78 16.00
CA ASN A 567 19.73 -29.45 16.56
C ASN A 567 20.40 -29.42 17.97
N LYS A 568 20.67 -30.59 18.58
CA LYS A 568 21.15 -30.71 19.96
C LYS A 568 22.67 -30.67 20.11
N ASP A 569 23.45 -30.96 19.07
CA ASP A 569 24.93 -31.06 19.22
C ASP A 569 25.81 -30.90 17.96
N ASN A 570 25.27 -30.60 16.78
CA ASN A 570 26.06 -30.48 15.53
C ASN A 570 26.93 -31.72 15.17
N VAL A 571 26.62 -32.90 15.73
CA VAL A 571 27.34 -34.16 15.44
C VAL A 571 26.59 -34.94 14.37
N TRP A 572 27.30 -35.57 13.42
CA TRP A 572 26.71 -36.53 12.49
C TRP A 572 26.07 -37.68 13.27
N LYS A 573 24.75 -37.78 13.24
CA LYS A 573 24.00 -38.85 13.93
C LYS A 573 23.74 -40.03 13.02
N LYS A 574 23.52 -39.75 11.75
CA LYS A 574 23.36 -40.76 10.71
C LYS A 574 24.06 -40.30 9.45
N THR A 575 25.05 -41.06 9.03
CA THR A 575 25.67 -40.88 7.72
C THR A 575 24.86 -41.63 6.68
N LEU A 576 24.42 -40.92 5.64
CA LEU A 576 23.87 -41.55 4.46
C LEU A 576 25.03 -41.71 3.46
N ASP A 577 25.43 -42.96 3.21
CA ASP A 577 26.35 -43.30 2.12
C ASP A 577 25.57 -43.31 0.80
N VAL A 578 25.57 -42.21 0.04
CA VAL A 578 24.65 -42.11 -1.11
C VAL A 578 25.33 -41.80 -2.44
N PHE A 579 26.67 -41.81 -2.53
CA PHE A 579 27.34 -41.82 -3.83
C PHE A 579 28.76 -42.36 -3.76
N ASN A 580 28.98 -43.53 -4.38
CA ASN A 580 30.30 -44.19 -4.54
C ASN A 580 30.69 -44.34 -6.02
N GLN A 581 30.17 -43.47 -6.90
CA GLN A 581 30.46 -43.58 -8.33
C GLN A 581 31.64 -42.69 -8.71
N ARG A 582 32.56 -43.28 -9.48
CA ARG A 582 33.76 -42.63 -10.00
C ARG A 582 33.36 -41.48 -10.95
N LEU A 583 33.85 -40.26 -10.72
CA LEU A 583 33.61 -39.11 -11.60
C LEU A 583 34.42 -39.23 -12.90
N SER A 584 33.95 -38.58 -13.96
CA SER A 584 34.60 -38.64 -15.27
C SER A 584 35.96 -37.95 -15.26
N PRO A 585 36.98 -38.54 -15.91
CA PRO A 585 38.29 -37.90 -16.11
C PRO A 585 38.41 -37.14 -17.42
N LYS A 586 37.31 -36.96 -18.16
CA LYS A 586 37.34 -36.38 -19.53
C LYS A 586 36.45 -35.16 -19.69
N GLN A 587 35.49 -34.93 -18.79
CA GLN A 587 34.53 -33.85 -18.87
C GLN A 587 33.91 -33.56 -17.50
N ALA A 588 33.38 -32.36 -17.30
CA ALA A 588 32.57 -32.03 -16.14
C ALA A 588 31.17 -32.64 -16.27
N GLU A 589 30.68 -33.31 -15.22
CA GLU A 589 29.38 -33.98 -15.22
C GLU A 589 28.56 -33.56 -14.01
N ARG A 590 27.24 -33.41 -14.19
CA ARG A 590 26.30 -33.06 -13.11
C ARG A 590 25.69 -34.32 -12.54
N PHE A 591 25.89 -34.52 -11.25
CA PHE A 591 25.40 -35.65 -10.47
C PHE A 591 24.22 -35.24 -9.61
N THR A 592 23.35 -36.20 -9.30
CA THR A 592 22.16 -35.96 -8.47
C THR A 592 21.84 -37.19 -7.63
N ILE A 593 21.54 -36.95 -6.37
CA ILE A 593 21.38 -37.92 -5.31
C ILE A 593 20.13 -37.56 -4.50
N GLN A 594 19.23 -38.49 -4.31
CA GLN A 594 18.03 -38.28 -3.49
C GLN A 594 18.21 -38.89 -2.09
N PHE A 595 17.71 -38.22 -1.07
CA PHE A 595 17.73 -38.71 0.30
C PHE A 595 16.51 -38.19 1.10
N ASN A 596 16.06 -38.96 2.09
CA ASN A 596 15.00 -38.54 3.01
C ASN A 596 15.61 -38.11 4.36
N SER A 597 15.10 -37.04 4.94
CA SER A 597 15.60 -36.47 6.20
C SER A 597 15.23 -37.29 7.45
N GLY A 598 14.21 -38.16 7.42
CA GLY A 598 13.74 -38.90 8.60
C GLY A 598 13.44 -37.97 9.79
N ASP A 599 13.71 -38.39 11.02
CA ASP A 599 13.43 -37.54 12.21
C ASP A 599 14.43 -36.39 12.42
N TYR A 600 15.37 -36.18 11.49
CA TYR A 600 16.45 -35.20 11.58
C TYR A 600 16.05 -33.85 10.96
N ASP A 601 16.49 -32.77 11.61
CA ASP A 601 16.17 -31.39 11.26
C ASP A 601 17.35 -30.62 10.65
N GLY A 602 18.45 -31.30 10.33
CA GLY A 602 19.57 -30.69 9.63
C GLY A 602 20.51 -31.66 8.92
N PHE A 603 21.40 -31.12 8.10
CA PHE A 603 22.40 -31.87 7.35
C PHE A 603 23.75 -31.15 7.20
N SER A 604 24.78 -31.94 6.90
CA SER A 604 26.13 -31.53 6.52
C SER A 604 26.57 -32.37 5.33
N LEU A 605 27.27 -31.75 4.39
CA LEU A 605 27.82 -32.43 3.21
C LEU A 605 29.32 -32.65 3.39
N ARG A 606 29.82 -33.76 2.83
CA ARG A 606 31.25 -34.04 2.73
C ARG A 606 31.58 -34.79 1.45
N PHE A 607 32.68 -34.40 0.82
CA PHE A 607 33.24 -35.01 -0.37
C PHE A 607 34.63 -35.54 -0.06
N ASP A 608 34.85 -36.81 -0.35
CA ASP A 608 36.04 -37.57 0.01
C ASP A 608 36.83 -37.95 -1.24
N ASN A 609 38.14 -37.74 -1.20
CA ASN A 609 39.12 -38.19 -2.19
C ASN A 609 40.13 -39.13 -1.48
N PHE A 610 40.22 -40.38 -1.93
CA PHE A 610 41.06 -41.39 -1.28
C PHE A 610 42.53 -41.36 -1.74
N GLY A 611 42.89 -40.35 -2.54
CA GLY A 611 44.26 -40.08 -2.95
C GLY A 611 44.77 -41.02 -4.03
N SER A 612 46.09 -41.07 -4.20
CA SER A 612 46.74 -41.82 -5.27
C SER A 612 47.45 -43.08 -4.77
N THR A 613 47.39 -44.15 -5.57
CA THR A 613 48.15 -45.39 -5.35
C THR A 613 49.49 -45.42 -6.08
N ASP A 614 49.79 -44.44 -6.95
CA ASP A 614 50.99 -44.40 -7.80
C ASP A 614 51.89 -43.17 -7.53
N GLY A 615 51.56 -42.37 -6.52
CA GLY A 615 52.31 -41.17 -6.14
C GLY A 615 52.07 -39.95 -7.05
N GLN A 616 51.24 -40.07 -8.09
CA GLN A 616 50.84 -38.95 -8.95
C GLN A 616 49.67 -38.16 -8.32
N SER A 617 49.45 -36.92 -8.79
CA SER A 617 48.38 -36.06 -8.27
C SER A 617 46.99 -36.63 -8.60
N ALA A 618 46.25 -36.91 -7.53
CA ALA A 618 44.86 -37.35 -7.50
C ALA A 618 43.98 -36.14 -7.15
N THR A 619 43.33 -35.57 -8.17
CA THR A 619 42.60 -34.31 -8.05
C THR A 619 41.11 -34.50 -8.33
N VAL A 620 40.26 -33.96 -7.47
CA VAL A 620 38.81 -33.89 -7.67
C VAL A 620 38.40 -32.43 -7.73
N TRP A 621 37.60 -32.07 -8.72
CA TRP A 621 37.02 -30.74 -8.90
C TRP A 621 35.50 -30.79 -8.74
N ILE A 622 34.96 -29.86 -7.96
CA ILE A 622 33.55 -29.83 -7.56
C ILE A 622 33.05 -28.38 -7.58
N THR A 623 31.82 -28.17 -8.04
CA THR A 623 31.14 -26.86 -8.02
C THR A 623 29.63 -27.05 -8.17
N GLU A 624 28.88 -25.95 -8.15
CA GLU A 624 27.43 -25.92 -8.36
C GLU A 624 26.65 -26.88 -7.44
N ILE A 625 27.04 -26.90 -6.16
CA ILE A 625 26.48 -27.76 -5.11
C ILE A 625 25.13 -27.21 -4.66
N ASP A 626 24.10 -28.02 -4.78
CA ASP A 626 22.69 -27.65 -4.60
C ASP A 626 21.94 -28.71 -3.79
N VAL A 627 21.31 -28.34 -2.68
CA VAL A 627 20.43 -29.23 -1.91
C VAL A 627 19.06 -28.59 -1.79
N TYR A 628 18.00 -29.29 -2.19
CA TYR A 628 16.65 -28.73 -2.20
C TYR A 628 15.58 -29.79 -1.95
N GLU A 629 14.45 -29.34 -1.44
CA GLU A 629 13.29 -30.18 -1.14
C GLU A 629 12.63 -30.68 -2.43
N GLY A 630 12.27 -31.97 -2.44
CA GLY A 630 11.68 -32.66 -3.56
C GLY A 630 12.67 -33.59 -4.28
N THR A 631 12.14 -34.34 -5.25
CA THR A 631 12.86 -35.39 -6.00
C THR A 631 13.19 -34.99 -7.44
N MET A 632 12.75 -33.80 -7.88
CA MET A 632 12.86 -33.32 -9.26
C MET A 632 14.25 -32.75 -9.56
N LYS A 633 14.94 -33.28 -10.57
CA LYS A 633 16.25 -32.74 -10.98
C LYS A 633 16.11 -31.32 -11.52
N ARG A 634 16.98 -30.39 -11.09
CA ARG A 634 17.04 -29.01 -11.59
C ARG A 634 18.44 -28.50 -11.94
N ALA A 635 18.48 -27.39 -12.68
CA ALA A 635 19.68 -26.59 -12.89
C ALA A 635 20.15 -25.95 -11.57
N TYR A 636 21.45 -25.68 -11.46
CA TYR A 636 22.01 -25.05 -10.27
C TYR A 636 21.44 -23.66 -10.03
N GLN A 637 21.06 -23.38 -8.78
CA GLN A 637 20.76 -22.04 -8.29
C GLN A 637 21.52 -21.78 -6.98
N PRO A 638 22.00 -20.54 -6.73
CA PRO A 638 22.62 -20.19 -5.47
C PRO A 638 21.61 -20.19 -4.31
N ALA A 639 22.08 -20.43 -3.08
CA ALA A 639 21.25 -20.26 -1.88
C ALA A 639 20.77 -18.79 -1.73
N PRO A 640 19.53 -18.55 -1.25
CA PRO A 640 18.98 -17.20 -1.04
C PRO A 640 19.83 -16.31 -0.12
N GLU A 641 20.58 -16.89 0.80
CA GLU A 641 21.47 -16.16 1.71
C GLU A 641 22.73 -15.63 0.98
N ASN A 642 23.03 -16.12 -0.24
CA ASN A 642 24.04 -15.56 -1.12
C ASN A 642 23.53 -14.31 -1.88
N SER A 643 22.23 -13.98 -1.75
CA SER A 643 21.53 -13.05 -2.64
C SER A 643 21.77 -11.56 -2.41
N GLN A 644 22.38 -11.10 -1.31
CA GLN A 644 22.75 -9.68 -1.20
C GLN A 644 23.94 -9.31 -2.13
N ASN A 645 24.91 -10.21 -2.35
CA ASN A 645 26.04 -9.96 -3.26
C ASN A 645 25.78 -10.43 -4.70
N TYR A 646 25.00 -11.50 -4.89
CA TYR A 646 24.71 -12.04 -6.23
C TYR A 646 23.64 -11.23 -6.97
N ALA A 647 22.64 -10.69 -6.26
CA ALA A 647 21.60 -9.86 -6.90
C ALA A 647 22.18 -8.54 -7.41
N ASP A 648 23.02 -7.84 -6.65
CA ASP A 648 23.63 -6.57 -7.09
C ASP A 648 24.60 -6.77 -8.26
N THR A 649 25.38 -7.86 -8.25
CA THR A 649 26.30 -8.18 -9.35
C THR A 649 25.55 -8.61 -10.62
N LYS A 650 24.50 -9.44 -10.50
CA LYS A 650 23.70 -9.86 -11.65
C LYS A 650 22.76 -8.78 -12.16
N ILE A 651 22.23 -7.89 -11.31
CA ILE A 651 21.46 -6.71 -11.70
C ILE A 651 22.37 -5.70 -12.41
N SER A 652 23.63 -5.55 -11.98
CA SER A 652 24.61 -4.75 -12.70
C SER A 652 24.97 -5.35 -14.06
N GLU A 653 25.23 -6.67 -14.15
CA GLU A 653 25.49 -7.34 -15.45
C GLU A 653 24.26 -7.33 -16.36
N TYR A 654 23.05 -7.52 -15.82
CA TYR A 654 21.79 -7.39 -16.56
C TYR A 654 21.58 -5.95 -17.01
N ARG A 655 21.85 -4.93 -16.17
CA ARG A 655 21.81 -3.52 -16.57
C ARG A 655 22.79 -3.25 -17.69
N THR A 656 24.05 -3.63 -17.59
CA THR A 656 25.05 -3.40 -18.66
C THR A 656 24.68 -4.12 -19.96
N THR A 657 24.09 -5.32 -19.88
CA THR A 657 23.64 -6.09 -21.06
C THR A 657 22.34 -5.53 -21.66
N VAL A 658 21.41 -5.08 -20.82
CA VAL A 658 20.14 -4.45 -21.21
C VAL A 658 20.42 -3.07 -21.78
N ASP A 659 21.28 -2.27 -21.16
CA ASP A 659 21.72 -0.95 -21.64
C ASP A 659 22.52 -1.06 -22.94
N GLY A 660 23.34 -2.11 -23.11
CA GLY A 660 24.03 -2.41 -24.37
C GLY A 660 23.07 -2.86 -25.49
N ARG A 661 22.02 -3.64 -25.16
CA ARG A 661 20.96 -4.03 -26.10
C ARG A 661 20.02 -2.86 -26.40
N PHE A 662 19.73 -2.00 -25.44
CA PHE A 662 18.99 -0.74 -25.61
C PHE A 662 19.80 0.22 -26.47
N ALA A 663 21.10 0.40 -26.28
CA ALA A 663 21.92 1.23 -27.16
C ALA A 663 21.94 0.71 -28.61
N SER A 664 21.96 -0.61 -28.82
CA SER A 664 21.89 -1.23 -30.15
C SER A 664 20.50 -1.10 -30.79
N ILE A 665 19.43 -1.31 -30.02
CA ILE A 665 18.03 -1.12 -30.45
C ILE A 665 17.74 0.37 -30.69
N THR A 666 18.22 1.26 -29.84
CA THR A 666 18.14 2.73 -29.98
C THR A 666 18.97 3.22 -31.16
N SER A 667 20.09 2.58 -31.52
CA SER A 667 20.83 2.86 -32.75
C SER A 667 20.06 2.42 -34.01
N GLN A 668 19.40 1.25 -33.98
CA GLN A 668 18.54 0.76 -35.07
C GLN A 668 17.22 1.54 -35.19
N ILE A 669 16.67 2.04 -34.07
CA ILE A 669 15.49 2.91 -34.00
C ILE A 669 15.87 4.34 -34.39
N ALA A 670 17.01 4.90 -33.96
CA ALA A 670 17.45 6.24 -34.36
C ALA A 670 17.73 6.36 -35.87
N GLY A 671 18.04 5.26 -36.54
CA GLY A 671 18.11 5.20 -38.01
C GLY A 671 16.75 5.15 -38.73
N LYS A 672 15.65 4.80 -38.04
CA LYS A 672 14.30 4.65 -38.64
C LYS A 672 13.19 5.54 -38.02
N ALA A 673 13.39 6.08 -36.83
CA ALA A 673 12.42 6.86 -36.06
C ALA A 673 12.64 8.38 -36.13
N ASN A 674 13.78 8.83 -36.66
CA ASN A 674 14.19 10.24 -36.62
C ASN A 674 13.46 11.18 -37.61
N LEU A 675 12.34 10.76 -38.20
CA LEU A 675 11.50 11.63 -39.02
C LEU A 675 10.00 11.49 -38.70
N LEU A 676 9.52 10.28 -38.40
CA LEU A 676 8.10 10.01 -38.18
C LEU A 676 7.66 10.21 -36.72
N ASP A 677 8.48 9.84 -35.73
CA ASP A 677 8.08 9.95 -34.32
C ASP A 677 8.28 11.37 -33.76
N PHE A 678 9.28 12.12 -34.24
CA PHE A 678 9.44 13.53 -33.90
C PHE A 678 8.30 14.40 -34.45
N GLN A 679 7.80 14.09 -35.66
CA GLN A 679 6.59 14.73 -36.18
C GLN A 679 5.35 14.37 -35.36
N ARG A 680 5.20 13.10 -34.95
CA ARG A 680 4.03 12.64 -34.18
C ARG A 680 3.96 13.24 -32.77
N VAL A 681 5.09 13.37 -32.07
CA VAL A 681 5.15 14.01 -30.74
C VAL A 681 4.97 15.53 -30.85
N GLN A 682 5.52 16.17 -31.88
CA GLN A 682 5.28 17.60 -32.13
C GLN A 682 3.82 17.87 -32.50
N GLU A 683 3.16 16.99 -33.26
CA GLU A 683 1.73 17.07 -33.55
C GLU A 683 0.87 16.82 -32.31
N THR A 684 1.25 15.85 -31.47
CA THR A 684 0.52 15.52 -30.23
C THR A 684 0.63 16.65 -29.18
N SER A 685 1.82 17.26 -29.02
CA SER A 685 2.01 18.44 -28.15
C SER A 685 1.26 19.67 -28.67
N LYS A 686 1.28 19.92 -29.99
CA LYS A 686 0.45 20.97 -30.62
C LYS A 686 -1.04 20.67 -30.49
N LEU A 687 -1.45 19.40 -30.39
CA LEU A 687 -2.83 18.99 -30.12
C LEU A 687 -3.23 19.37 -28.68
N TYR A 688 -2.39 19.09 -27.68
CA TYR A 688 -2.67 19.43 -26.28
C TYR A 688 -2.70 20.94 -26.03
N GLU A 689 -1.77 21.71 -26.61
CA GLU A 689 -1.80 23.17 -26.59
C GLU A 689 -3.06 23.75 -27.27
N ARG A 690 -3.58 23.04 -28.29
CA ARG A 690 -4.79 23.42 -29.01
C ARG A 690 -6.07 23.06 -28.25
N ILE A 691 -6.09 21.95 -27.49
CA ILE A 691 -7.25 21.44 -26.74
C ILE A 691 -7.39 22.08 -25.34
N ILE A 692 -6.32 22.14 -24.55
CA ILE A 692 -6.42 22.50 -23.12
C ILE A 692 -6.00 23.96 -22.89
N GLY A 693 -5.17 24.54 -23.76
CA GLY A 693 -4.69 25.91 -23.61
C GLY A 693 -3.32 25.99 -22.92
N ARG A 694 -2.65 27.14 -23.07
CA ARG A 694 -1.24 27.34 -22.72
C ARG A 694 -1.02 28.29 -21.53
N SER A 695 -2.10 28.83 -20.96
CA SER A 695 -2.11 29.63 -19.72
C SER A 695 -3.49 29.53 -19.04
N GLU A 696 -3.62 29.86 -17.75
CA GLU A 696 -4.90 29.78 -17.00
C GLU A 696 -6.05 30.53 -17.67
N SER A 697 -5.78 31.70 -18.28
CA SER A 697 -6.77 32.46 -19.04
C SER A 697 -7.16 31.78 -20.36
N ASP A 698 -6.21 31.11 -21.02
CA ASP A 698 -6.40 30.38 -22.28
C ASP A 698 -7.09 29.02 -22.05
N ILE A 699 -6.89 28.44 -20.87
CA ILE A 699 -7.58 27.25 -20.37
C ILE A 699 -9.04 27.57 -20.04
N ALA A 700 -9.31 28.70 -19.36
CA ALA A 700 -10.68 29.14 -19.09
C ALA A 700 -11.48 29.46 -20.36
N ASP A 701 -10.88 30.14 -21.36
CA ASP A 701 -11.55 30.44 -22.64
C ASP A 701 -11.79 29.16 -23.48
N LYS A 702 -10.87 28.18 -23.44
CA LYS A 702 -11.01 26.91 -24.18
C LYS A 702 -11.92 25.90 -23.48
N ILE A 703 -11.95 25.87 -22.15
CA ILE A 703 -12.90 25.06 -21.37
C ILE A 703 -14.32 25.63 -21.52
N ALA A 704 -14.48 26.96 -21.54
CA ALA A 704 -15.76 27.60 -21.86
C ALA A 704 -16.23 27.30 -23.30
N ARG A 705 -15.30 27.21 -24.27
CA ARG A 705 -15.60 26.73 -25.63
C ARG A 705 -15.85 25.22 -25.70
N MET A 706 -15.22 24.39 -24.85
CA MET A 706 -15.45 22.94 -24.74
C MET A 706 -16.83 22.59 -24.17
N ALA A 707 -17.32 23.38 -23.21
CA ALA A 707 -18.70 23.28 -22.74
C ALA A 707 -19.72 23.64 -23.84
N LEU A 708 -19.36 24.54 -24.77
CA LEU A 708 -20.16 24.88 -25.97
C LEU A 708 -19.96 23.90 -27.15
N THR A 709 -18.84 23.16 -27.22
CA THR A 709 -18.51 22.25 -28.34
C THR A 709 -18.87 20.79 -28.12
N ASN A 710 -19.29 20.35 -26.93
CA ASN A 710 -19.78 18.97 -26.76
C ASN A 710 -21.03 18.69 -27.63
N GLN A 711 -21.90 19.70 -27.82
CA GLN A 711 -23.04 19.60 -28.75
C GLN A 711 -22.64 19.82 -30.21
N LEU A 712 -21.65 20.67 -30.50
CA LEU A 712 -21.20 20.94 -31.87
C LEU A 712 -20.40 19.75 -32.44
N PHE A 713 -19.55 19.11 -31.62
CA PHE A 713 -18.71 17.99 -32.02
C PHE A 713 -19.51 16.72 -32.35
N GLN A 714 -20.62 16.43 -31.65
CA GLN A 714 -21.50 15.31 -32.05
C GLN A 714 -22.19 15.55 -33.41
N VAL A 715 -22.49 16.81 -33.74
CA VAL A 715 -23.09 17.21 -35.03
C VAL A 715 -22.05 17.19 -36.16
N GLU A 716 -20.82 17.63 -35.92
CA GLU A 716 -19.74 17.60 -36.92
C GLU A 716 -19.21 16.18 -37.19
N VAL A 717 -19.09 15.31 -36.17
CA VAL A 717 -18.62 13.92 -36.33
C VAL A 717 -19.64 13.05 -37.08
N ALA A 718 -20.94 13.30 -36.89
CA ALA A 718 -22.00 12.68 -37.69
C ALA A 718 -21.97 13.13 -39.17
N LYS A 719 -21.54 14.37 -39.45
CA LYS A 719 -21.35 14.89 -40.82
C LYS A 719 -20.07 14.39 -41.50
N ALA A 720 -19.02 14.06 -40.74
CA ALA A 720 -17.72 13.64 -41.28
C ALA A 720 -17.63 12.16 -41.70
N SER A 721 -18.67 11.35 -41.44
CA SER A 721 -18.73 9.92 -41.80
C SER A 721 -19.29 9.72 -43.22
N ALA A 722 -18.52 10.07 -44.25
CA ALA A 722 -18.98 10.16 -45.64
C ALA A 722 -19.34 8.82 -46.34
N GLY A 723 -19.35 7.68 -45.63
CA GLY A 723 -19.55 6.34 -46.21
C GLY A 723 -20.79 5.58 -45.75
N GLY A 724 -21.80 6.25 -45.18
CA GLY A 724 -23.01 5.57 -44.70
C GLY A 724 -24.18 6.46 -44.25
N ARG A 725 -24.12 7.77 -44.53
CA ARG A 725 -25.18 8.73 -44.17
C ARG A 725 -26.39 8.51 -45.05
N ASN A 726 -27.55 8.29 -44.43
CA ASN A 726 -28.81 8.28 -45.14
C ASN A 726 -29.24 9.71 -45.50
N LEU A 727 -29.43 9.97 -46.78
CA LEU A 727 -29.95 11.21 -47.36
C LEU A 727 -31.45 11.10 -47.67
N PHE A 728 -32.12 9.97 -47.37
CA PHE A 728 -33.56 9.83 -47.51
C PHE A 728 -34.27 10.25 -46.20
N LEU A 729 -34.98 11.37 -46.24
CA LEU A 729 -35.72 11.90 -45.09
C LEU A 729 -37.02 11.11 -44.83
N ASN A 730 -37.44 11.07 -43.57
CA ASN A 730 -38.58 10.32 -43.07
C ASN A 730 -38.55 8.82 -43.45
N SER A 731 -37.37 8.19 -43.45
CA SER A 731 -37.17 6.80 -43.92
C SER A 731 -37.84 5.71 -43.06
N LEU A 732 -38.29 6.03 -41.85
CA LEU A 732 -39.16 5.15 -41.04
C LEU A 732 -40.65 5.51 -41.08
N PHE A 733 -41.01 6.52 -41.87
CA PHE A 733 -42.40 6.97 -42.08
C PHE A 733 -43.15 7.19 -40.75
N LYS A 734 -42.46 7.84 -39.79
CA LYS A 734 -42.97 8.19 -38.46
C LYS A 734 -43.79 9.48 -38.49
N ARG A 735 -43.57 10.31 -39.50
CA ARG A 735 -44.25 11.61 -39.71
C ARG A 735 -45.15 11.53 -40.93
N ASP A 736 -46.24 12.29 -40.91
CA ASP A 736 -47.11 12.45 -42.08
C ASP A 736 -46.32 12.99 -43.28
N LEU A 737 -46.65 12.50 -44.49
CA LEU A 737 -45.91 12.86 -45.70
C LEU A 737 -46.03 14.35 -46.06
N HIS A 738 -46.99 15.11 -45.53
CA HIS A 738 -47.19 16.54 -45.80
C HIS A 738 -46.52 17.49 -44.79
N GLN A 739 -45.83 16.97 -43.77
CA GLN A 739 -45.12 17.80 -42.78
C GLN A 739 -43.80 18.35 -43.33
N ARG A 740 -43.32 19.47 -42.75
CA ARG A 740 -42.18 20.31 -43.20
C ARG A 740 -40.83 19.57 -43.45
N TYR A 741 -40.73 18.30 -43.08
CA TYR A 741 -39.55 17.44 -43.15
C TYR A 741 -39.66 16.27 -44.14
N SER A 742 -40.82 16.10 -44.74
CA SER A 742 -41.08 15.18 -45.85
C SER A 742 -41.73 16.02 -46.94
N THR A 743 -40.95 16.58 -47.86
CA THR A 743 -41.53 17.17 -49.07
C THR A 743 -41.49 16.11 -50.16
N TYR A 744 -42.64 15.49 -50.38
CA TYR A 744 -42.89 14.73 -51.59
C TYR A 744 -43.82 15.53 -52.51
N TYR A 745 -43.63 15.38 -53.81
CA TYR A 745 -44.58 15.88 -54.79
C TYR A 745 -44.86 14.76 -55.79
N VAL A 746 -46.14 14.58 -56.10
CA VAL A 746 -46.58 13.76 -57.22
C VAL A 746 -46.82 14.74 -58.35
N ASP A 747 -46.04 14.64 -59.42
CA ASP A 747 -46.18 15.54 -60.57
C ASP A 747 -47.33 15.06 -61.46
N ASP A 748 -48.44 15.79 -61.41
CA ASP A 748 -49.71 15.50 -62.06
C ASP A 748 -50.08 16.55 -63.12
N SER A 749 -49.10 16.99 -63.93
CA SER A 749 -49.30 17.93 -65.03
C SER A 749 -50.55 17.61 -65.89
N VAL A 750 -51.32 18.66 -66.18
CA VAL A 750 -52.80 18.68 -66.22
C VAL A 750 -53.46 18.06 -67.46
N GLU A 751 -52.80 17.22 -68.27
CA GLU A 751 -53.51 16.67 -69.46
C GLU A 751 -53.38 15.16 -69.70
N GLN A 752 -52.51 14.40 -69.00
CA GLN A 752 -52.37 12.95 -69.28
C GLN A 752 -52.14 12.00 -68.08
N THR A 753 -51.99 12.46 -66.84
CA THR A 753 -51.49 11.60 -65.73
C THR A 753 -52.20 11.69 -64.37
N GLN A 754 -53.27 12.47 -64.20
CA GLN A 754 -53.94 12.58 -62.90
C GLN A 754 -54.38 11.22 -62.35
N GLY A 755 -53.90 10.87 -61.15
CA GLY A 755 -54.37 9.73 -60.35
C GLY A 755 -53.66 8.39 -60.56
N GLN A 756 -52.60 8.31 -61.39
CA GLN A 756 -51.95 7.01 -61.64
C GLN A 756 -50.97 6.54 -60.56
N LEU A 757 -50.48 7.43 -59.70
CA LEU A 757 -49.75 7.07 -58.48
C LEU A 757 -50.44 7.73 -57.29
N SER A 758 -50.76 6.93 -56.28
CA SER A 758 -51.20 7.42 -54.98
C SER A 758 -50.17 7.03 -53.92
N LEU A 759 -49.83 7.98 -53.06
CA LEU A 759 -48.87 7.81 -51.97
C LEU A 759 -49.56 7.94 -50.62
N SER A 760 -49.26 7.00 -49.72
CA SER A 760 -49.70 7.05 -48.33
C SER A 760 -48.71 6.30 -47.44
N ILE A 761 -48.79 6.55 -46.14
CA ILE A 761 -48.10 5.73 -45.14
C ILE A 761 -49.06 4.62 -44.72
N ASP A 762 -48.62 3.37 -44.86
CA ASP A 762 -49.38 2.22 -44.42
C ASP A 762 -48.85 1.77 -43.05
N THR A 763 -49.66 2.00 -42.02
CA THR A 763 -49.36 1.60 -40.64
C THR A 763 -49.78 0.16 -40.34
N ASN A 764 -50.54 -0.50 -41.23
CA ASN A 764 -50.95 -1.89 -41.08
C ASN A 764 -49.91 -2.84 -41.67
N THR A 765 -49.38 -2.50 -42.84
CA THR A 765 -48.33 -3.28 -43.50
C THR A 765 -46.96 -2.84 -42.99
N LYS A 766 -46.57 -3.30 -41.79
CA LYS A 766 -45.26 -2.98 -41.20
C LYS A 766 -44.17 -3.95 -41.65
N PHE A 767 -42.93 -3.45 -41.75
CA PHE A 767 -41.76 -4.29 -41.96
C PHE A 767 -40.77 -4.08 -40.82
N ARG A 768 -40.46 -5.16 -40.09
CA ARG A 768 -39.66 -5.13 -38.85
C ARG A 768 -40.11 -4.05 -37.85
N GLY A 769 -41.43 -3.88 -37.69
CA GLY A 769 -42.02 -2.92 -36.77
C GLY A 769 -42.13 -1.48 -37.25
N ALA A 770 -41.50 -1.12 -38.38
CA ALA A 770 -41.60 0.20 -38.98
C ALA A 770 -42.82 0.32 -39.92
N ASN A 771 -43.40 1.52 -40.00
CA ASN A 771 -44.40 1.85 -41.01
C ASN A 771 -43.78 1.78 -42.41
N THR A 772 -44.59 1.65 -43.45
CA THR A 772 -44.09 1.55 -44.83
C THR A 772 -44.71 2.58 -45.74
N LEU A 773 -43.95 3.00 -46.76
CA LEU A 773 -44.49 3.82 -47.83
C LEU A 773 -45.27 2.94 -48.78
N LYS A 774 -46.54 3.26 -48.97
CA LYS A 774 -47.43 2.59 -49.91
C LYS A 774 -47.60 3.44 -51.15
N ILE A 775 -47.18 2.88 -52.28
CA ILE A 775 -47.34 3.46 -53.61
C ILE A 775 -48.35 2.59 -54.37
N VAL A 776 -49.52 3.14 -54.68
CA VAL A 776 -50.53 2.46 -55.51
C VAL A 776 -50.39 2.97 -56.94
N SER A 777 -50.05 2.08 -57.88
CA SER A 777 -49.92 2.39 -59.30
C SER A 777 -51.06 1.78 -60.12
N THR A 778 -51.69 2.58 -60.97
CA THR A 778 -52.70 2.13 -61.95
C THR A 778 -52.15 2.20 -63.38
N PHE A 779 -50.84 2.02 -63.56
CA PHE A 779 -50.13 2.19 -64.83
C PHE A 779 -50.89 1.63 -66.03
N ASN A 780 -51.14 2.49 -67.03
CA ASN A 780 -51.96 2.16 -68.20
C ASN A 780 -51.13 1.94 -69.48
N GLY A 781 -49.82 1.68 -69.35
CA GLY A 781 -48.91 1.47 -70.46
C GLY A 781 -48.21 2.72 -70.99
N LYS A 782 -48.50 3.92 -70.45
CA LYS A 782 -47.85 5.18 -70.86
C LYS A 782 -46.87 5.67 -69.78
N PRO A 783 -45.55 5.72 -70.05
CA PRO A 783 -44.53 6.04 -69.04
C PRO A 783 -44.36 7.55 -68.76
N ASN A 784 -45.00 8.43 -69.55
CA ASN A 784 -44.75 9.87 -69.47
C ASN A 784 -45.35 10.48 -68.19
N ASN A 785 -44.53 11.24 -67.43
CA ASN A 785 -44.87 12.00 -66.21
C ASN A 785 -45.42 11.24 -64.99
N GLN A 786 -45.46 9.89 -64.97
CA GLN A 786 -45.84 9.14 -63.77
C GLN A 786 -44.64 9.00 -62.82
N LYS A 787 -44.50 9.91 -61.85
CA LYS A 787 -43.34 9.92 -60.95
C LYS A 787 -43.66 10.45 -59.56
N VAL A 788 -42.89 9.98 -58.59
CA VAL A 788 -42.93 10.45 -57.20
C VAL A 788 -41.56 10.97 -56.85
N ALA A 789 -41.49 12.24 -56.44
CA ALA A 789 -40.23 12.86 -56.08
C ALA A 789 -40.13 13.00 -54.55
N PHE A 790 -39.01 12.55 -53.99
CA PHE A 790 -38.62 12.79 -52.60
C PHE A 790 -37.37 13.65 -52.57
N ARG A 791 -37.41 14.76 -51.84
CA ARG A 791 -36.20 15.55 -51.60
C ARG A 791 -35.25 14.80 -50.67
N THR A 792 -33.95 14.86 -50.97
CA THR A 792 -32.92 14.25 -50.13
C THR A 792 -32.41 15.23 -49.06
N GLY A 793 -31.89 14.73 -47.94
CA GLY A 793 -31.27 15.49 -46.85
C GLY A 793 -29.88 16.03 -47.21
N GLY A 794 -29.38 17.02 -46.46
CA GLY A 794 -28.17 17.79 -46.74
C GLY A 794 -28.28 19.28 -46.36
N ASP A 795 -27.23 20.07 -46.61
CA ASP A 795 -27.13 21.53 -46.29
C ASP A 795 -28.02 22.43 -47.19
N MET A 796 -29.25 22.00 -47.47
CA MET A 796 -30.19 22.69 -48.35
C MET A 796 -31.08 23.70 -47.64
N ARG A 797 -30.89 23.92 -46.33
CA ARG A 797 -31.49 25.08 -45.63
C ARG A 797 -30.79 26.40 -45.99
N LEU A 798 -29.60 26.34 -46.62
CA LEU A 798 -28.72 27.49 -46.90
C LEU A 798 -28.44 27.73 -48.39
N ASN A 799 -29.07 26.99 -49.31
CA ASN A 799 -28.91 27.18 -50.75
C ASN A 799 -27.48 26.89 -51.27
N THR A 800 -26.80 25.88 -50.70
CA THR A 800 -25.42 25.49 -51.08
C THR A 800 -25.29 23.99 -51.43
N VAL A 801 -24.31 23.73 -52.30
CA VAL A 801 -23.72 22.47 -52.84
C VAL A 801 -24.58 21.18 -52.76
N ASP A 802 -25.02 20.71 -53.94
CA ASP A 802 -25.60 19.38 -54.15
C ASP A 802 -24.60 18.26 -53.79
N GLU A 803 -24.87 17.57 -52.68
CA GLU A 803 -24.00 16.52 -52.13
C GLU A 803 -23.85 15.29 -53.05
N MET A 804 -24.83 15.04 -53.92
CA MET A 804 -24.87 13.90 -54.85
C MET A 804 -24.18 14.19 -56.19
N ARG A 805 -23.85 15.46 -56.48
CA ARG A 805 -23.23 15.87 -57.75
C ARG A 805 -21.89 15.19 -58.00
N ASN A 806 -21.71 14.62 -59.19
CA ASN A 806 -20.49 13.93 -59.63
C ASN A 806 -20.11 12.72 -58.75
N LYS A 807 -21.06 12.12 -58.04
CA LYS A 807 -20.81 10.97 -57.18
C LYS A 807 -21.69 9.78 -57.55
N SER A 808 -21.20 8.58 -57.26
CA SER A 808 -22.02 7.36 -57.28
C SER A 808 -22.88 7.34 -56.03
N VAL A 809 -24.16 7.05 -56.20
CA VAL A 809 -25.16 7.02 -55.13
C VAL A 809 -25.82 5.65 -55.11
N ARG A 810 -26.03 5.08 -53.93
CA ARG A 810 -26.84 3.87 -53.74
C ARG A 810 -28.20 4.26 -53.21
N PHE A 811 -29.24 3.69 -53.80
CA PHE A 811 -30.59 3.71 -53.27
C PHE A 811 -30.97 2.29 -52.86
N SER A 812 -30.91 2.02 -51.56
CA SER A 812 -31.20 0.72 -50.98
C SER A 812 -32.49 0.74 -50.19
N PHE A 813 -33.28 -0.33 -50.26
CA PHE A 813 -34.57 -0.41 -49.58
C PHE A 813 -35.06 -1.86 -49.51
N TRP A 814 -35.94 -2.14 -48.55
CA TRP A 814 -36.76 -3.35 -48.57
C TRP A 814 -38.06 -3.04 -49.29
N ALA A 815 -38.52 -3.92 -50.17
CA ALA A 815 -39.80 -3.76 -50.82
C ALA A 815 -40.51 -5.07 -51.11
N LYS A 816 -41.85 -4.98 -51.25
CA LYS A 816 -42.70 -6.00 -51.85
C LYS A 816 -43.78 -5.36 -52.72
N SER A 817 -44.32 -6.10 -53.66
CA SER A 817 -45.41 -5.67 -54.54
C SER A 817 -46.62 -6.62 -54.48
N THR A 818 -47.80 -6.19 -54.87
CA THR A 818 -48.95 -7.09 -55.09
C THR A 818 -48.81 -7.94 -56.35
N VAL A 819 -47.95 -7.55 -57.29
CA VAL A 819 -47.74 -8.24 -58.58
C VAL A 819 -46.27 -8.62 -58.71
N ASN A 820 -45.99 -9.89 -59.01
CA ASN A 820 -44.63 -10.36 -59.21
C ASN A 820 -44.03 -9.74 -60.50
N ASN A 821 -42.72 -9.48 -60.50
CA ASN A 821 -42.02 -8.75 -61.57
C ASN A 821 -42.54 -7.32 -61.81
N THR A 822 -42.97 -6.63 -60.75
CA THR A 822 -43.36 -5.21 -60.83
C THR A 822 -42.16 -4.35 -61.21
N ASN A 823 -42.25 -3.60 -62.31
CA ASN A 823 -41.18 -2.74 -62.79
C ASN A 823 -41.10 -1.46 -61.95
N PHE A 824 -40.16 -1.45 -61.00
CA PHE A 824 -39.86 -0.30 -60.17
C PHE A 824 -38.57 0.35 -60.67
N GLN A 825 -38.59 1.66 -60.88
CA GLN A 825 -37.41 2.39 -61.33
C GLN A 825 -37.16 3.63 -60.49
N ALA A 826 -35.89 4.03 -60.39
CA ALA A 826 -35.47 5.19 -59.64
C ALA A 826 -34.39 5.98 -60.39
N ARG A 827 -34.30 7.28 -60.10
CA ARG A 827 -33.21 8.16 -60.56
C ARG A 827 -32.89 9.26 -59.57
N ALA A 828 -31.66 9.76 -59.65
CA ALA A 828 -31.17 10.90 -58.87
C ALA A 828 -31.37 12.21 -59.65
N GLY A 829 -32.48 12.91 -59.42
CA GLY A 829 -32.84 14.18 -60.07
C GLY A 829 -33.49 14.04 -61.46
N TYR A 830 -34.16 15.10 -61.91
CA TYR A 830 -35.07 15.08 -63.07
C TYR A 830 -34.45 14.63 -64.41
N ARG A 831 -33.17 14.93 -64.68
CA ARG A 831 -32.53 14.74 -66.00
C ARG A 831 -31.50 13.60 -66.07
N ASN A 832 -31.38 12.79 -65.02
CA ASN A 832 -30.40 11.69 -64.97
C ASN A 832 -31.00 10.34 -65.39
N THR A 833 -30.11 9.38 -65.67
CA THR A 833 -30.46 8.01 -66.09
C THR A 833 -31.37 7.33 -65.06
N VAL A 834 -32.39 6.64 -65.58
CA VAL A 834 -33.33 5.84 -64.78
C VAL A 834 -32.82 4.42 -64.72
N GLU A 835 -32.76 3.87 -63.50
CA GLU A 835 -32.30 2.52 -63.22
C GLU A 835 -33.42 1.73 -62.54
N GLY A 836 -33.58 0.45 -62.90
CA GLY A 836 -34.77 -0.34 -62.55
C GLY A 836 -34.49 -1.70 -61.93
N VAL A 837 -35.44 -2.16 -61.12
CA VAL A 837 -35.49 -3.50 -60.53
C VAL A 837 -36.90 -4.09 -60.65
N SER A 838 -36.98 -5.41 -60.75
CA SER A 838 -38.25 -6.14 -60.75
C SER A 838 -38.61 -6.59 -59.33
N LEU A 839 -39.65 -5.98 -58.75
CA LEU A 839 -40.08 -6.31 -57.39
C LEU A 839 -40.88 -7.62 -57.35
N THR A 840 -40.68 -8.37 -56.26
CA THR A 840 -41.40 -9.63 -55.99
C THR A 840 -42.59 -9.40 -55.06
N THR A 841 -43.42 -10.43 -54.89
CA THR A 841 -44.53 -10.41 -53.93
C THR A 841 -44.10 -10.53 -52.47
N ASP A 842 -42.92 -11.07 -52.23
CA ASP A 842 -42.30 -11.15 -50.90
C ASP A 842 -41.39 -9.95 -50.64
N TRP A 843 -41.19 -9.65 -49.35
CA TRP A 843 -40.21 -8.64 -48.90
C TRP A 843 -38.80 -9.08 -49.27
N LYS A 844 -38.15 -8.31 -50.14
CA LYS A 844 -36.75 -8.49 -50.49
C LYS A 844 -36.00 -7.17 -50.38
N PHE A 845 -34.69 -7.28 -50.20
CA PHE A 845 -33.78 -6.16 -50.23
C PHE A 845 -33.41 -5.86 -51.69
N TYR A 846 -33.49 -4.59 -52.04
CA TYR A 846 -33.14 -4.06 -53.35
C TYR A 846 -32.13 -2.93 -53.18
N ASP A 847 -31.20 -2.84 -54.11
CA ASP A 847 -30.14 -1.84 -54.10
C ASP A 847 -29.85 -1.41 -55.53
N ILE A 848 -30.08 -0.13 -55.81
CA ILE A 848 -29.99 0.47 -57.14
C ILE A 848 -28.84 1.47 -57.13
N GLN A 849 -27.93 1.33 -58.10
CA GLN A 849 -26.87 2.31 -58.32
C GLN A 849 -27.40 3.47 -59.15
N LEU A 850 -27.40 4.68 -58.59
CA LEU A 850 -27.77 5.91 -59.28
C LEU A 850 -26.52 6.74 -59.56
N THR A 851 -26.49 7.44 -60.70
CA THR A 851 -25.39 8.33 -61.07
C THR A 851 -25.93 9.73 -61.37
N LYS A 852 -25.35 10.76 -60.75
CA LYS A 852 -25.71 12.17 -61.01
C LYS A 852 -24.59 12.87 -61.79
N SER A 853 -24.90 13.28 -63.03
CA SER A 853 -23.93 13.88 -63.96
C SER A 853 -23.71 15.38 -63.75
N GLU A 854 -22.51 15.87 -64.12
CA GLU A 854 -21.98 17.21 -63.83
C GLU A 854 -22.79 18.37 -64.42
N ASN A 855 -23.38 18.14 -65.59
CA ASN A 855 -24.08 19.14 -66.41
C ASN A 855 -25.60 19.13 -66.20
N SER A 856 -26.11 18.42 -65.20
CA SER A 856 -27.54 18.41 -64.92
C SER A 856 -27.92 19.59 -64.02
N ASN A 857 -28.72 20.54 -64.52
CA ASN A 857 -29.47 21.52 -63.71
C ASN A 857 -30.59 20.81 -62.89
N ALA A 858 -30.38 19.55 -62.50
CA ALA A 858 -31.39 18.68 -61.93
C ALA A 858 -31.46 18.88 -60.41
N SER A 859 -32.68 19.04 -59.92
CA SER A 859 -33.09 19.08 -58.51
C SER A 859 -32.45 17.98 -57.66
N ASN A 860 -32.24 18.28 -56.38
CA ASN A 860 -31.75 17.34 -55.36
C ASN A 860 -32.91 16.49 -54.84
N GLU A 861 -33.29 15.50 -55.62
CA GLU A 861 -34.39 14.60 -55.33
C GLU A 861 -34.09 13.19 -55.83
N VAL A 862 -34.66 12.20 -55.15
CA VAL A 862 -34.77 10.83 -55.66
C VAL A 862 -36.17 10.66 -56.21
N ILE A 863 -36.25 10.31 -57.49
CA ILE A 863 -37.50 10.14 -58.20
C ILE A 863 -37.74 8.65 -58.40
N MET A 864 -38.94 8.20 -58.07
CA MET A 864 -39.38 6.81 -58.22
C MET A 864 -40.51 6.70 -59.24
N HIS A 865 -40.50 5.58 -59.97
CA HIS A 865 -41.48 5.21 -60.98
C HIS A 865 -41.96 3.77 -60.73
N VAL A 866 -43.26 3.52 -60.97
CA VAL A 866 -43.85 2.18 -60.89
C VAL A 866 -44.63 1.90 -62.17
N PHE A 867 -43.96 1.29 -63.15
CA PHE A 867 -44.50 1.02 -64.49
C PHE A 867 -45.21 -0.34 -64.57
N THR A 868 -45.99 -0.64 -63.54
CA THR A 868 -46.85 -1.82 -63.47
C THR A 868 -48.05 -1.47 -62.61
N ALA A 869 -49.25 -1.91 -63.01
CA ALA A 869 -50.44 -1.72 -62.20
C ALA A 869 -50.35 -2.63 -60.95
N ALA A 870 -49.86 -2.07 -59.85
CA ALA A 870 -49.59 -2.80 -58.61
C ALA A 870 -49.54 -1.85 -57.41
N THR A 871 -49.70 -2.40 -56.20
CA THR A 871 -49.37 -1.70 -54.95
C THR A 871 -47.99 -2.15 -54.48
N VAL A 872 -47.10 -1.18 -54.26
CA VAL A 872 -45.74 -1.39 -53.77
C VAL A 872 -45.63 -0.85 -52.35
N TRP A 873 -45.03 -1.63 -51.46
CA TRP A 873 -44.63 -1.17 -50.13
C TRP A 873 -43.12 -1.08 -50.05
N ILE A 874 -42.61 0.04 -49.57
CA ILE A 874 -41.18 0.31 -49.39
C ILE A 874 -40.92 0.55 -47.90
N ALA A 875 -39.92 -0.12 -47.36
CA ALA A 875 -39.47 0.00 -45.99
C ALA A 875 -37.97 0.28 -45.93
N PHE A 876 -37.56 1.07 -44.93
CA PHE A 876 -36.15 1.42 -44.70
C PHE A 876 -35.43 1.97 -45.94
N PRO A 877 -36.01 2.90 -46.74
CA PRO A 877 -35.28 3.52 -47.84
C PRO A 877 -34.07 4.29 -47.32
N LYS A 878 -32.92 4.01 -47.96
CA LYS A 878 -31.66 4.68 -47.70
C LYS A 878 -31.05 5.16 -48.99
N VAL A 879 -30.69 6.44 -49.03
CA VAL A 879 -29.95 7.05 -50.14
C VAL A 879 -28.59 7.45 -49.59
N GLU A 880 -27.51 6.94 -50.16
CA GLU A 880 -26.16 7.21 -49.64
C GLU A 880 -25.13 7.34 -50.75
N ILE A 881 -24.07 8.09 -50.48
CA ILE A 881 -22.97 8.29 -51.42
C ILE A 881 -22.02 7.09 -51.29
N GLY A 882 -21.76 6.39 -52.39
CA GLY A 882 -20.89 5.22 -52.40
C GLY A 882 -21.18 4.27 -53.55
N THR A 883 -20.34 3.25 -53.69
CA THR A 883 -20.46 2.21 -54.73
C THR A 883 -21.12 0.92 -54.22
N ALA A 884 -21.30 0.79 -52.90
CA ALA A 884 -21.98 -0.34 -52.24
C ALA A 884 -22.90 0.17 -51.13
N SER A 885 -24.02 -0.51 -50.91
CA SER A 885 -24.95 -0.17 -49.83
C SER A 885 -24.41 -0.59 -48.47
N THR A 886 -24.72 0.19 -47.44
CA THR A 886 -24.40 -0.10 -46.04
C THR A 886 -25.66 -0.33 -45.21
N ASP A 887 -25.50 -0.85 -44.00
CA ASP A 887 -26.62 -1.14 -43.10
C ASP A 887 -27.51 0.10 -42.87
N PHE A 888 -28.80 -0.14 -42.69
CA PHE A 888 -29.80 0.93 -42.57
C PHE A 888 -29.52 1.85 -41.38
N SER A 889 -29.64 3.16 -41.62
CA SER A 889 -29.67 4.22 -40.61
C SER A 889 -30.73 5.28 -41.00
N GLU A 890 -31.33 5.96 -40.02
CA GLU A 890 -32.19 7.13 -40.28
C GLU A 890 -31.33 8.30 -40.76
N ALA A 891 -31.91 9.23 -41.52
CA ALA A 891 -31.19 10.45 -41.88
C ALA A 891 -30.91 11.27 -40.60
N PRO A 892 -29.70 11.83 -40.41
CA PRO A 892 -29.36 12.62 -39.24
C PRO A 892 -30.37 13.76 -38.95
N GLU A 893 -30.93 14.34 -40.02
CA GLU A 893 -31.95 15.38 -39.94
C GLU A 893 -33.29 14.91 -39.35
N ASP A 894 -33.62 13.62 -39.48
CA ASP A 894 -34.81 13.04 -38.85
C ASP A 894 -34.58 12.78 -37.36
N THR A 895 -33.32 12.57 -36.94
CA THR A 895 -32.90 12.38 -35.54
C THR A 895 -32.65 13.70 -34.80
N ASP A 896 -32.20 14.76 -35.48
CA ASP A 896 -31.82 16.07 -34.88
C ASP A 896 -33.01 16.91 -34.39
N GLU A 897 -34.22 16.67 -34.88
CA GLU A 897 -35.40 17.41 -34.40
C GLU A 897 -35.90 16.93 -33.03
N ALA A 898 -35.59 15.68 -32.65
CA ALA A 898 -35.79 15.20 -31.29
C ALA A 898 -34.89 15.93 -30.28
N ILE A 899 -33.77 16.49 -30.75
CA ILE A 899 -32.81 17.26 -29.94
C ILE A 899 -33.23 18.75 -29.86
N ARG A 900 -33.79 19.34 -30.94
CA ARG A 900 -34.30 20.73 -30.91
C ARG A 900 -35.56 20.92 -30.05
N SER A 901 -36.45 19.92 -29.98
CA SER A 901 -37.59 19.93 -29.06
C SER A 901 -37.18 19.88 -27.59
N VAL A 902 -36.03 19.25 -27.30
CA VAL A 902 -35.47 19.16 -25.94
C VAL A 902 -34.76 20.47 -25.56
N GLN A 903 -34.27 21.23 -26.53
CA GLN A 903 -33.52 22.47 -26.30
C GLN A 903 -34.39 23.70 -25.96
N SER A 904 -35.66 23.77 -26.41
CA SER A 904 -36.58 24.84 -25.98
C SER A 904 -37.16 24.64 -24.58
N GLN A 905 -37.14 23.40 -24.06
CA GLN A 905 -37.59 23.10 -22.69
C GLN A 905 -36.50 23.21 -21.62
N LEU A 906 -35.23 23.34 -22.01
CA LEU A 906 -34.08 23.37 -21.07
C LEU A 906 -33.50 24.77 -20.80
N ALA A 907 -34.01 25.81 -21.48
CA ALA A 907 -33.67 27.20 -21.15
C ALA A 907 -34.57 27.73 -20.01
N GLY A 908 -34.38 27.24 -18.79
CA GLY A 908 -35.01 27.86 -17.62
C GLY A 908 -35.19 27.07 -16.32
N SER A 909 -34.80 25.79 -16.20
CA SER A 909 -35.02 25.09 -14.91
C SER A 909 -34.00 23.98 -14.63
N TRP A 910 -33.16 24.20 -13.62
CA TRP A 910 -32.41 23.15 -12.91
C TRP A 910 -32.81 23.27 -11.43
N ALA A 911 -33.38 22.28 -10.74
CA ALA A 911 -34.00 21.01 -11.13
C ALA A 911 -34.83 20.56 -9.92
N VAL A 912 -36.17 20.69 -9.95
CA VAL A 912 -37.08 20.06 -8.96
C VAL A 912 -38.44 19.75 -9.62
N GLN A 913 -38.83 18.45 -9.57
CA GLN A 913 -40.17 17.82 -9.55
C GLN A 913 -41.24 18.22 -10.58
N ASN A 914 -41.80 17.24 -11.33
CA ASN A 914 -43.15 16.68 -11.08
C ASN A 914 -43.53 15.62 -12.14
N LEU A 915 -43.74 14.37 -11.68
CA LEU A 915 -44.43 13.32 -12.43
C LEU A 915 -45.91 13.68 -12.49
N THR A 916 -46.35 14.35 -13.56
CA THR A 916 -47.77 14.72 -13.76
C THR A 916 -48.33 14.09 -15.03
N SER A 917 -48.58 12.79 -14.97
CA SER A 917 -49.93 12.26 -15.18
C SER A 917 -49.94 10.74 -15.05
N ALA A 918 -51.00 10.24 -14.43
CA ALA A 918 -51.18 8.85 -13.98
C ALA A 918 -51.34 7.81 -15.11
N GLY A 919 -50.99 8.13 -16.37
CA GLY A 919 -51.22 7.26 -17.53
C GLY A 919 -50.01 6.45 -18.00
N SER A 920 -48.79 6.83 -17.64
CA SER A 920 -47.56 6.27 -18.26
C SER A 920 -46.90 5.11 -17.50
N ILE A 921 -47.43 4.74 -16.33
CA ILE A 921 -46.97 3.55 -15.58
C ILE A 921 -47.77 2.28 -15.99
N VAL A 922 -48.78 2.41 -16.85
CA VAL A 922 -49.77 1.33 -17.10
C VAL A 922 -49.42 0.40 -18.27
N SER A 923 -48.46 0.71 -19.15
CA SER A 923 -48.18 -0.16 -20.32
C SER A 923 -47.02 -1.16 -20.17
N GLN A 924 -46.30 -1.14 -19.05
CA GLN A 924 -45.23 -2.10 -18.75
C GLN A 924 -45.54 -3.05 -17.59
N ILE A 925 -46.68 -2.86 -16.93
CA ILE A 925 -47.25 -3.77 -15.97
C ILE A 925 -48.54 -4.27 -16.61
N ASN A 926 -48.66 -5.57 -16.90
CA ASN A 926 -49.95 -6.12 -17.29
C ASN A 926 -50.84 -6.19 -16.04
N ALA A 927 -51.44 -5.05 -15.69
CA ALA A 927 -52.43 -4.92 -14.64
C ALA A 927 -53.80 -5.14 -15.27
N THR A 928 -54.29 -6.38 -15.23
CA THR A 928 -55.73 -6.62 -15.41
C THR A 928 -56.43 -6.38 -14.06
N ASN A 929 -57.75 -6.23 -14.06
CA ASN A 929 -58.52 -5.86 -12.86
C ASN A 929 -58.32 -6.79 -11.64
N ASN A 930 -57.67 -7.97 -11.80
CA ASN A 930 -57.46 -8.91 -10.70
C ASN A 930 -56.01 -9.37 -10.46
N GLN A 931 -55.01 -9.09 -11.33
CA GLN A 931 -53.61 -9.55 -11.12
C GLN A 931 -52.57 -8.66 -11.84
N ILE A 932 -51.40 -8.51 -11.20
CA ILE A 932 -50.17 -7.94 -11.78
C ILE A 932 -49.14 -9.06 -11.96
N LEU A 933 -48.72 -9.35 -13.20
CA LEU A 933 -47.67 -10.32 -13.52
C LEU A 933 -46.39 -9.59 -13.94
N ILE A 934 -45.26 -9.86 -13.25
CA ILE A 934 -43.93 -9.30 -13.55
C ILE A 934 -42.93 -10.45 -13.72
N GLU A 935 -42.22 -10.50 -14.83
CA GLU A 935 -41.24 -11.56 -15.15
C GLU A 935 -40.00 -11.47 -14.24
N ALA A 936 -39.70 -12.55 -13.51
CA ALA A 936 -38.95 -12.50 -12.25
C ALA A 936 -37.42 -12.41 -12.37
N GLU A 937 -36.82 -12.65 -13.53
CA GLU A 937 -35.37 -12.91 -13.64
C GLU A 937 -34.48 -11.69 -13.26
N LYS A 938 -35.05 -10.48 -13.18
CA LYS A 938 -34.30 -9.24 -12.85
C LYS A 938 -34.94 -8.37 -11.75
N ILE A 939 -35.94 -8.86 -11.02
CA ILE A 939 -36.62 -8.06 -9.99
C ILE A 939 -35.78 -8.03 -8.70
N ARG A 940 -35.33 -6.84 -8.29
CA ARG A 940 -34.64 -6.64 -7.01
C ARG A 940 -35.32 -5.56 -6.18
N LEU A 941 -36.04 -5.96 -5.13
CA LEU A 941 -36.64 -5.05 -4.15
C LEU A 941 -35.56 -4.59 -3.17
N LYS A 942 -35.04 -3.36 -3.33
CA LYS A 942 -34.08 -2.76 -2.39
C LYS A 942 -34.83 -1.86 -1.40
N GLY A 943 -35.24 -2.40 -0.25
CA GLY A 943 -35.94 -1.69 0.84
C GLY A 943 -36.66 -2.64 1.81
N LYS A 944 -37.28 -2.12 2.89
CA LYS A 944 -38.26 -2.89 3.70
C LYS A 944 -39.59 -2.91 2.95
N THR A 945 -40.02 -4.07 2.48
CA THR A 945 -41.30 -4.25 1.77
C THR A 945 -42.28 -4.99 2.67
N LEU A 946 -43.50 -4.45 2.81
CA LEU A 946 -44.60 -5.09 3.54
C LEU A 946 -45.51 -5.75 2.49
N LEU A 947 -45.72 -7.06 2.61
CA LEU A 947 -46.55 -7.87 1.72
C LEU A 947 -47.56 -8.61 2.59
N ASP A 948 -48.86 -8.44 2.32
CA ASP A 948 -49.90 -9.07 3.13
C ASP A 948 -49.99 -10.59 2.90
N GLU A 949 -49.70 -11.07 1.68
CA GLU A 949 -49.62 -12.49 1.35
C GLU A 949 -48.57 -12.74 0.24
N LEU A 950 -47.71 -13.75 0.38
CA LEU A 950 -46.67 -14.12 -0.60
C LEU A 950 -46.71 -15.63 -0.90
N THR A 951 -47.13 -16.00 -2.11
CA THR A 951 -47.14 -17.40 -2.58
C THR A 951 -46.02 -17.63 -3.59
N ALA A 952 -44.97 -18.36 -3.18
CA ALA A 952 -43.83 -18.71 -4.05
C ALA A 952 -43.86 -20.20 -4.43
N ILE A 953 -44.00 -20.51 -5.72
CA ILE A 953 -44.08 -21.90 -6.21
C ILE A 953 -42.68 -22.55 -6.28
N GLN A 954 -41.65 -21.78 -6.65
CA GLN A 954 -40.24 -22.20 -6.68
C GLN A 954 -39.31 -21.02 -6.33
N GLY A 955 -39.15 -20.72 -5.05
CA GLY A 955 -38.29 -19.63 -4.57
C GLY A 955 -37.23 -20.11 -3.59
N TYR A 956 -35.96 -19.72 -3.80
CA TYR A 956 -34.91 -19.89 -2.80
C TYR A 956 -34.84 -18.63 -1.92
N PHE A 957 -35.22 -18.75 -0.65
CA PHE A 957 -35.11 -17.67 0.33
C PHE A 957 -33.93 -17.97 1.27
N LYS A 958 -32.92 -17.09 1.28
CA LYS A 958 -31.75 -17.27 2.17
C LYS A 958 -32.14 -17.22 3.67
N ARG A 959 -33.14 -16.41 4.03
CA ARG A 959 -33.83 -16.36 5.34
C ARG A 959 -35.27 -15.86 5.12
N LEU A 960 -36.27 -16.52 5.71
CA LEU A 960 -37.70 -16.13 5.63
C LEU A 960 -38.27 -15.99 7.06
N PHE A 961 -38.78 -14.81 7.41
CA PHE A 961 -39.45 -14.55 8.68
C PHE A 961 -40.94 -14.31 8.41
N VAL A 962 -41.82 -15.19 8.88
CA VAL A 962 -43.29 -15.08 8.74
C VAL A 962 -43.94 -15.17 10.12
N GLY A 963 -44.97 -14.34 10.36
CA GLY A 963 -45.70 -14.34 11.63
C GLY A 963 -46.56 -15.59 11.81
N GLU A 964 -47.33 -15.95 10.78
CA GLU A 964 -48.07 -17.21 10.64
C GLU A 964 -47.95 -17.67 9.18
N GLY A 965 -47.72 -18.96 8.92
CA GLY A 965 -47.55 -19.48 7.56
C GLY A 965 -48.08 -20.91 7.40
N ASN A 966 -48.88 -21.16 6.36
CA ASN A 966 -49.33 -22.51 5.99
C ASN A 966 -48.37 -23.09 4.94
N PHE A 967 -47.67 -24.17 5.29
CA PHE A 967 -46.73 -24.86 4.39
C PHE A 967 -47.30 -26.23 4.02
N ALA A 968 -47.37 -26.56 2.72
CA ALA A 968 -47.84 -27.88 2.28
C ALA A 968 -46.90 -29.03 2.69
N LYS A 969 -45.58 -28.77 2.75
CA LYS A 969 -44.56 -29.69 3.28
C LYS A 969 -43.38 -28.86 3.81
N LEU A 970 -43.07 -29.00 5.10
CA LEU A 970 -41.91 -28.35 5.74
C LEU A 970 -40.75 -29.35 5.81
N ASN A 971 -39.65 -29.09 5.11
CA ASN A 971 -38.46 -29.94 5.12
C ASN A 971 -37.30 -29.17 5.78
N ALA A 972 -37.24 -29.20 7.13
CA ALA A 972 -36.29 -28.44 7.93
C ALA A 972 -35.37 -29.38 8.72
N GLU A 973 -34.07 -29.06 8.76
CA GLU A 973 -33.04 -29.89 9.41
C GLU A 973 -33.09 -29.77 10.96
N ILE A 974 -33.54 -28.61 11.47
CA ILE A 974 -33.76 -28.35 12.91
C ILE A 974 -35.08 -27.58 13.07
N ILE A 975 -35.99 -28.07 13.92
CA ILE A 975 -37.21 -27.37 14.35
C ILE A 975 -37.07 -27.08 15.85
N GLY A 976 -37.12 -25.80 16.25
CA GLY A 976 -36.95 -25.40 17.66
C GLY A 976 -38.13 -25.79 18.56
N ALA A 977 -37.90 -25.94 19.87
CA ALA A 977 -38.95 -26.25 20.83
C ALA A 977 -40.04 -25.15 20.86
N LYS A 978 -41.32 -25.54 20.74
CA LYS A 978 -42.54 -24.69 20.64
C LYS A 978 -42.82 -24.05 19.28
N THR A 979 -42.10 -24.42 18.22
CA THR A 979 -42.33 -23.86 16.86
C THR A 979 -43.61 -24.39 16.19
N ILE A 980 -44.09 -25.58 16.59
CA ILE A 980 -45.41 -26.11 16.22
C ILE A 980 -46.17 -26.31 17.54
N THR A 981 -47.32 -25.65 17.71
CA THR A 981 -48.16 -25.87 18.89
C THR A 981 -48.79 -27.27 18.82
N ALA A 982 -48.85 -27.96 19.96
CA ALA A 982 -49.19 -29.39 20.02
C ALA A 982 -50.58 -29.74 19.44
N ASP A 983 -51.47 -28.77 19.33
CA ASP A 983 -52.81 -28.87 18.75
C ASP A 983 -52.83 -28.87 17.22
N LYS A 984 -51.75 -28.43 16.56
CA LYS A 984 -51.62 -28.35 15.09
C LYS A 984 -50.78 -29.49 14.50
N LEU A 985 -50.15 -30.32 15.33
CA LEU A 985 -49.37 -31.48 14.92
C LEU A 985 -50.24 -32.74 14.94
N ILE A 986 -50.65 -33.24 13.77
CA ILE A 986 -51.34 -34.54 13.66
C ILE A 986 -50.26 -35.64 13.62
N MET A 987 -50.01 -36.27 14.77
CA MET A 987 -49.03 -37.35 14.89
C MET A 987 -49.72 -38.70 14.64
N ASP A 988 -49.46 -39.33 13.49
CA ASP A 988 -49.99 -40.66 13.19
C ASP A 988 -49.13 -41.77 13.84
N SER A 989 -49.66 -43.00 13.88
CA SER A 989 -48.99 -44.11 14.56
C SER A 989 -47.71 -44.61 13.86
N ALA A 990 -47.43 -44.18 12.63
CA ALA A 990 -46.18 -44.47 11.93
C ALA A 990 -45.10 -43.43 12.26
N MET A 991 -45.47 -42.14 12.26
CA MET A 991 -44.64 -41.04 12.74
C MET A 991 -44.33 -41.21 14.23
N ALA A 992 -45.31 -41.61 15.04
CA ALA A 992 -45.09 -41.98 16.42
C ALA A 992 -44.05 -43.10 16.50
N ARG A 993 -44.20 -44.22 15.79
CA ARG A 993 -43.21 -45.34 15.81
C ARG A 993 -41.80 -44.97 15.33
N MET A 994 -41.64 -43.94 14.49
CA MET A 994 -40.31 -43.41 14.15
C MET A 994 -39.71 -42.53 15.27
N PHE A 995 -40.55 -41.91 16.10
CA PHE A 995 -40.12 -41.22 17.33
C PHE A 995 -40.02 -42.17 18.56
N VAL A 996 -40.80 -43.25 18.61
CA VAL A 996 -40.82 -44.31 19.66
C VAL A 996 -40.11 -45.60 19.23
N SER A 997 -39.10 -45.51 18.35
CA SER A 997 -38.02 -46.51 18.31
C SER A 997 -36.89 -46.21 19.32
N SER A 998 -37.25 -45.49 20.40
CA SER A 998 -36.98 -45.73 21.86
C SER A 998 -35.73 -46.57 22.23
N ASP A 999 -34.86 -46.18 23.17
CA ASP A 999 -35.12 -45.70 24.54
C ASP A 999 -34.02 -44.76 25.08
N ILE A 1000 -34.39 -43.62 25.71
CA ILE A 1000 -33.63 -42.99 26.83
C ILE A 1000 -34.59 -42.34 27.87
N PHE A 1001 -35.87 -42.72 27.83
CA PHE A 1001 -36.87 -42.30 28.83
C PHE A 1001 -36.81 -43.11 30.14
N THR A 1002 -35.68 -43.79 30.44
CA THR A 1002 -35.60 -44.81 31.50
C THR A 1002 -35.02 -44.34 32.84
N ASP A 1003 -34.62 -43.09 33.01
CA ASP A 1003 -34.05 -42.62 34.30
C ASP A 1003 -35.07 -42.00 35.28
N THR A 1004 -36.37 -42.23 35.06
CA THR A 1004 -37.34 -42.19 36.19
C THR A 1004 -37.39 -43.54 36.94
N LEU A 1005 -36.65 -44.57 36.49
CA LEU A 1005 -36.60 -45.89 37.15
C LEU A 1005 -35.27 -46.17 37.87
N ALA A 1006 -34.61 -45.13 38.39
CA ALA A 1006 -33.62 -45.25 39.47
C ALA A 1006 -34.28 -45.64 40.82
N ALA A 1007 -35.23 -46.56 40.80
CA ALA A 1007 -35.91 -47.06 41.98
C ALA A 1007 -36.24 -48.53 41.82
N LYS A 1008 -35.19 -49.36 41.93
CA LYS A 1008 -35.10 -50.54 42.83
C LYS A 1008 -34.33 -51.68 42.19
N GLU A 1009 -33.37 -52.19 42.97
CA GLU A 1009 -32.75 -53.52 42.85
C GLU A 1009 -31.75 -53.67 41.68
N ALA A 1010 -30.47 -53.38 41.93
CA ALA A 1010 -29.51 -54.35 42.43
C ALA A 1010 -29.05 -55.37 41.38
N PHE A 1011 -27.72 -55.56 41.38
CA PHE A 1011 -27.03 -56.79 41.04
C PHE A 1011 -26.50 -56.94 39.60
N ILE A 1012 -25.16 -56.92 39.54
CA ILE A 1012 -24.26 -57.70 38.66
C ILE A 1012 -23.53 -56.93 37.55
N ASN A 1013 -22.31 -56.54 37.94
CA ASN A 1013 -21.02 -56.90 37.32
C ASN A 1013 -20.77 -56.61 35.82
N LYS A 1014 -19.83 -55.67 35.63
CA LYS A 1014 -18.55 -55.86 34.91
C LYS A 1014 -18.61 -56.15 33.40
N LEU A 1015 -17.74 -55.44 32.67
CA LEU A 1015 -17.35 -55.62 31.24
C LEU A 1015 -18.25 -54.87 30.26
N ARG A 1016 -17.77 -54.10 29.28
CA ARG A 1016 -16.42 -53.76 28.80
C ARG A 1016 -16.56 -52.49 27.96
N SER A 1017 -15.53 -51.65 28.03
CA SER A 1017 -14.99 -50.85 26.92
C SER A 1017 -15.71 -51.04 25.57
N VAL A 1018 -16.45 -50.02 25.14
CA VAL A 1018 -16.60 -49.70 23.72
C VAL A 1018 -15.96 -48.33 23.55
N VAL A 1019 -14.79 -48.30 22.91
CA VAL A 1019 -14.18 -47.06 22.40
C VAL A 1019 -15.06 -46.60 21.24
N VAL A 1020 -15.71 -45.46 21.41
CA VAL A 1020 -16.37 -44.76 20.30
C VAL A 1020 -15.33 -43.81 19.70
N SER A 1021 -14.76 -44.18 18.55
CA SER A 1021 -13.96 -43.25 17.74
C SER A 1021 -14.91 -42.35 16.94
N ALA A 1022 -15.30 -41.22 17.52
CA ALA A 1022 -15.98 -40.16 16.79
C ALA A 1022 -14.94 -39.10 16.40
N THR A 1023 -14.84 -38.79 15.10
CA THR A 1023 -13.88 -37.82 14.53
C THR A 1023 -14.24 -36.36 14.86
N LEU A 1024 -15.45 -36.10 15.36
CA LEU A 1024 -15.92 -34.76 15.70
C LEU A 1024 -17.03 -34.83 16.77
N LEU A 1025 -16.87 -34.11 17.88
CA LEU A 1025 -17.85 -33.92 18.95
C LEU A 1025 -18.29 -32.45 18.95
N GLU A 1026 -19.15 -32.05 18.02
CA GLU A 1026 -19.78 -30.73 18.05
C GLU A 1026 -21.15 -30.84 18.76
N GLY A 1027 -21.33 -30.05 19.83
CA GLY A 1027 -22.60 -29.89 20.54
C GLY A 1027 -22.77 -30.62 21.88
N TYR A 1028 -21.78 -31.37 22.36
CA TYR A 1028 -21.92 -32.14 23.61
C TYR A 1028 -21.62 -31.27 24.85
N LYS A 1029 -22.66 -30.85 25.60
CA LYS A 1029 -22.54 -30.44 27.02
C LYS A 1029 -22.62 -31.69 27.89
N GLY A 1030 -21.50 -32.33 28.18
CA GLY A 1030 -21.52 -33.65 28.82
C GLY A 1030 -20.31 -33.96 29.69
N LYS A 1031 -20.52 -34.84 30.67
CA LYS A 1031 -19.55 -35.22 31.70
C LYS A 1031 -18.80 -36.48 31.26
N ILE A 1032 -17.49 -36.39 31.07
CA ILE A 1032 -16.63 -37.51 30.72
C ILE A 1032 -15.46 -37.49 31.71
N GLY A 1033 -15.21 -38.61 32.41
CA GLY A 1033 -13.98 -38.80 33.19
C GLY A 1033 -13.67 -37.72 34.26
N GLY A 1034 -14.69 -37.11 34.88
CA GLY A 1034 -14.52 -36.09 35.94
C GLY A 1034 -14.49 -34.63 35.45
N PHE A 1035 -14.62 -34.39 34.14
CA PHE A 1035 -14.75 -33.06 33.55
C PHE A 1035 -16.00 -32.94 32.65
N GLN A 1036 -16.49 -31.72 32.47
CA GLN A 1036 -17.60 -31.33 31.62
C GLN A 1036 -17.05 -30.56 30.42
N ILE A 1037 -17.36 -31.02 29.22
CA ILE A 1037 -17.15 -30.28 27.97
C ILE A 1037 -18.46 -29.52 27.70
N GLY A 1038 -18.41 -28.25 27.30
CA GLY A 1038 -19.59 -27.45 26.94
C GLY A 1038 -19.63 -26.05 27.59
N THR A 1039 -20.71 -25.31 27.36
CA THR A 1039 -20.89 -23.96 27.90
C THR A 1039 -21.12 -23.97 29.42
N HIS A 1040 -20.62 -22.97 30.13
CA HIS A 1040 -20.74 -22.84 31.59
C HIS A 1040 -21.91 -21.90 31.95
N ASP A 1041 -22.59 -22.10 33.07
CA ASP A 1041 -23.86 -21.39 33.37
C ASP A 1041 -23.70 -19.88 33.59
N LYS A 1042 -22.46 -19.42 33.86
CA LYS A 1042 -22.11 -17.99 33.95
C LYS A 1042 -21.63 -17.36 32.65
N ASP A 1043 -21.27 -18.17 31.66
CA ASP A 1043 -20.91 -17.71 30.32
C ASP A 1043 -21.42 -18.74 29.29
N PRO A 1044 -22.70 -18.65 28.91
CA PRO A 1044 -23.34 -19.63 28.03
C PRO A 1044 -22.92 -19.52 26.57
N TYR A 1045 -22.07 -18.55 26.20
CA TYR A 1045 -21.67 -18.29 24.82
C TYR A 1045 -20.27 -18.85 24.47
N THR A 1046 -19.51 -19.28 25.47
CA THR A 1046 -18.14 -19.80 25.30
C THR A 1046 -18.10 -21.28 25.69
N TYR A 1047 -17.41 -22.12 24.91
CA TYR A 1047 -17.29 -23.57 25.19
C TYR A 1047 -16.09 -23.83 26.09
N TRP A 1048 -16.32 -24.52 27.22
CA TRP A 1048 -15.30 -24.79 28.23
C TRP A 1048 -15.08 -26.29 28.40
N LEU A 1049 -13.87 -26.65 28.82
CA LEU A 1049 -13.57 -27.92 29.48
C LEU A 1049 -13.42 -27.60 30.97
N THR A 1050 -14.33 -28.08 31.81
CA THR A 1050 -14.41 -27.72 33.24
C THR A 1050 -14.35 -28.96 34.12
N GLY A 1051 -13.65 -28.91 35.25
CA GLY A 1051 -13.57 -30.00 36.23
C GLY A 1051 -14.63 -29.81 37.32
N GLN A 1052 -15.16 -30.90 37.86
CA GLN A 1052 -16.28 -30.80 38.81
C GLN A 1052 -15.91 -30.21 40.18
N ASN A 1053 -14.64 -30.31 40.60
CA ASN A 1053 -14.14 -29.75 41.87
C ASN A 1053 -12.86 -28.94 41.64
N GLN A 1054 -11.88 -29.52 40.93
CA GLN A 1054 -10.68 -28.86 40.43
C GLN A 1054 -10.38 -29.44 39.04
N PHE A 1055 -10.03 -28.57 38.09
CA PHE A 1055 -9.75 -28.98 36.72
C PHE A 1055 -8.25 -28.87 36.44
N TYR A 1056 -7.62 -30.02 36.26
CA TYR A 1056 -6.21 -30.11 35.87
C TYR A 1056 -6.15 -30.80 34.51
N VAL A 1057 -5.96 -30.04 33.43
CA VAL A 1057 -5.54 -30.60 32.15
C VAL A 1057 -4.02 -30.68 32.16
N GLY A 1058 -3.51 -31.89 32.08
CA GLY A 1058 -2.10 -32.15 31.87
C GLY A 1058 -1.92 -33.14 30.73
N MET A 1059 -1.21 -32.76 29.67
CA MET A 1059 -0.68 -33.72 28.71
C MET A 1059 0.57 -34.38 29.34
N SER A 1060 0.45 -35.64 29.75
CA SER A 1060 1.62 -36.44 30.13
C SER A 1060 2.37 -36.89 28.87
N SER A 1061 3.70 -36.82 28.86
CA SER A 1061 4.48 -37.71 27.97
C SER A 1061 4.36 -39.13 28.51
N GLY A 1062 4.04 -40.10 27.66
CA GLY A 1062 3.80 -41.48 28.08
C GLY A 1062 4.95 -42.09 28.90
N ALA A 1063 4.56 -43.06 29.74
CA ALA A 1063 5.38 -44.01 30.51
C ALA A 1063 6.24 -43.48 31.69
N GLY A 1064 5.71 -43.73 32.90
CA GLY A 1064 6.39 -44.29 34.09
C GLY A 1064 7.71 -43.69 34.58
N SER A 1065 7.64 -42.77 35.56
CA SER A 1065 8.53 -42.61 36.75
C SER A 1065 8.27 -41.24 37.42
N TRP A 1066 8.42 -41.17 38.75
CA TRP A 1066 8.09 -40.02 39.60
C TRP A 1066 8.81 -38.73 39.16
N GLY A 1067 8.05 -37.62 38.97
CA GLY A 1067 8.60 -36.28 38.79
C GLY A 1067 8.35 -35.54 37.47
N LYS A 1068 7.33 -35.89 36.65
CA LYS A 1068 7.07 -35.19 35.37
C LYS A 1068 5.89 -34.19 35.42
N THR A 1069 6.18 -32.95 35.02
CA THR A 1069 5.26 -31.80 34.84
C THR A 1069 4.47 -31.89 33.54
N ALA A 1070 3.24 -31.37 33.56
CA ALA A 1070 2.39 -31.16 32.39
C ALA A 1070 2.14 -29.65 32.15
N LEU A 1071 1.78 -29.25 30.92
CA LEU A 1071 1.31 -27.88 30.61
C LEU A 1071 0.21 -27.48 31.61
N TRP A 1072 0.41 -26.40 32.37
CA TRP A 1072 -0.35 -26.12 33.58
C TRP A 1072 -1.13 -24.81 33.46
N VAL A 1073 -2.46 -24.91 33.45
CA VAL A 1073 -3.36 -23.77 33.73
C VAL A 1073 -4.07 -24.10 35.03
N ASN A 1074 -3.79 -23.37 36.11
CA ASN A 1074 -4.40 -23.54 37.42
C ASN A 1074 -5.23 -22.28 37.71
N TRP A 1075 -6.55 -22.37 37.80
CA TRP A 1075 -7.40 -21.20 38.07
C TRP A 1075 -7.63 -20.95 39.58
N GLY A 1076 -7.22 -21.88 40.45
CA GLY A 1076 -7.52 -21.85 41.89
C GLY A 1076 -8.85 -22.53 42.25
N THR A 1077 -9.44 -22.16 43.39
CA THR A 1077 -10.63 -22.83 43.99
C THR A 1077 -11.98 -22.17 43.66
N THR A 1078 -12.00 -21.06 42.91
CA THR A 1078 -13.21 -20.29 42.59
C THR A 1078 -13.20 -19.86 41.13
N TRP A 1079 -14.35 -19.91 40.46
CA TRP A 1079 -14.46 -19.54 39.04
C TRP A 1079 -14.49 -18.03 38.79
N GLU A 1080 -14.99 -17.22 39.73
CA GLU A 1080 -15.15 -15.76 39.56
C GLU A 1080 -13.83 -14.98 39.46
N SER A 1081 -12.78 -15.49 40.09
CA SER A 1081 -11.49 -14.80 40.17
C SER A 1081 -10.36 -15.81 40.29
N PRO A 1082 -9.21 -15.58 39.63
CA PRO A 1082 -8.05 -16.44 39.78
C PRO A 1082 -7.60 -16.49 41.25
N GLY A 1083 -7.49 -17.70 41.81
CA GLY A 1083 -7.06 -17.88 43.19
C GLY A 1083 -5.58 -17.51 43.43
N LYS A 1084 -5.17 -17.41 44.70
CA LYS A 1084 -3.80 -17.01 45.10
C LYS A 1084 -2.65 -17.90 44.58
N TYR A 1085 -2.95 -19.08 44.05
CA TYR A 1085 -1.97 -19.99 43.44
C TYR A 1085 -2.18 -20.18 41.94
N ALA A 1086 -2.98 -19.32 41.31
CA ALA A 1086 -3.41 -19.48 39.93
C ALA A 1086 -2.29 -19.21 38.92
N TRP A 1087 -2.24 -20.02 37.87
CA TRP A 1087 -1.43 -19.88 36.66
C TRP A 1087 -2.38 -19.88 35.47
N PHE A 1088 -2.58 -18.75 34.81
CA PHE A 1088 -3.60 -18.64 33.77
C PHE A 1088 -3.20 -17.70 32.65
N VAL A 1089 -3.76 -17.90 31.47
CA VAL A 1089 -3.59 -17.04 30.30
C VAL A 1089 -4.93 -16.37 30.03
N LYS A 1090 -4.95 -15.03 29.93
CA LYS A 1090 -6.15 -14.30 29.51
C LYS A 1090 -6.32 -14.40 27.99
N GLU A 1091 -7.52 -14.11 27.49
CA GLU A 1091 -7.81 -14.05 26.04
C GLU A 1091 -6.83 -13.16 25.26
N SER A 1092 -6.31 -12.10 25.91
CA SER A 1092 -5.29 -11.21 25.33
C SER A 1092 -3.90 -11.87 25.14
N GLY A 1093 -3.74 -13.16 25.44
CA GLY A 1093 -2.47 -13.88 25.40
C GLY A 1093 -1.56 -13.61 26.61
N ALA A 1094 -1.96 -12.76 27.55
CA ALA A 1094 -1.17 -12.43 28.73
C ALA A 1094 -1.19 -13.59 29.74
N MET A 1095 -0.02 -14.14 30.05
CA MET A 1095 0.17 -15.20 31.05
C MET A 1095 0.41 -14.59 32.44
N TYR A 1096 -0.36 -15.03 33.42
CA TYR A 1096 -0.26 -14.65 34.83
C TYR A 1096 0.12 -15.86 35.67
N CYS A 1097 1.12 -15.68 36.52
CA CYS A 1097 1.64 -16.68 37.45
C CYS A 1097 1.55 -16.11 38.87
N TYR A 1098 0.50 -16.45 39.62
CA TYR A 1098 0.30 -16.00 41.01
C TYR A 1098 1.03 -16.89 42.03
N ASN A 1099 1.51 -18.07 41.63
CA ASN A 1099 2.37 -18.95 42.44
C ASN A 1099 3.85 -18.88 42.00
N THR A 1100 4.70 -19.85 42.39
CA THR A 1100 6.13 -19.89 42.07
C THR A 1100 6.45 -20.55 40.73
N ALA A 1101 7.24 -19.89 39.86
CA ALA A 1101 7.80 -20.46 38.62
C ALA A 1101 9.28 -20.82 38.80
N HIS A 1102 9.64 -22.09 38.54
CA HIS A 1102 11.02 -22.57 38.60
C HIS A 1102 11.58 -22.83 37.19
N PHE A 1103 12.66 -22.15 36.83
CA PHE A 1103 13.39 -22.35 35.57
C PHE A 1103 14.71 -23.09 35.87
N TRP A 1104 14.90 -24.27 35.26
CA TRP A 1104 16.05 -25.15 35.55
C TRP A 1104 17.27 -24.92 34.63
N ASN A 1105 17.08 -24.19 33.53
CA ASN A 1105 18.14 -23.73 32.61
C ASN A 1105 18.14 -22.19 32.58
N THR A 1106 18.93 -21.57 31.69
CA THR A 1106 18.97 -20.11 31.54
C THR A 1106 17.67 -19.57 30.93
N PRO A 1107 16.81 -18.84 31.69
CA PRO A 1107 15.69 -18.12 31.07
C PRO A 1107 16.25 -16.96 30.24
N VAL A 1108 15.91 -16.92 28.95
CA VAL A 1108 16.26 -15.80 28.06
C VAL A 1108 15.03 -14.92 27.86
N ILE A 1109 15.12 -13.66 28.25
CA ILE A 1109 14.06 -12.65 28.03
C ILE A 1109 14.47 -11.82 26.82
N HIS A 1110 13.69 -11.87 25.74
CA HIS A 1110 13.96 -11.11 24.51
C HIS A 1110 13.32 -9.70 24.50
N GLY A 1111 12.56 -9.33 25.53
CA GLY A 1111 11.92 -8.02 25.70
C GLY A 1111 12.17 -7.43 27.10
N ASP A 1112 11.33 -6.50 27.54
CA ASP A 1112 11.50 -5.82 28.82
C ASP A 1112 11.05 -6.68 30.02
N LEU A 1113 11.92 -6.80 31.03
CA LEU A 1113 11.58 -7.40 32.32
C LEU A 1113 11.13 -6.32 33.31
N ARG A 1114 9.81 -6.25 33.59
CA ARG A 1114 9.27 -5.36 34.65
C ARG A 1114 9.23 -6.09 36.00
N VAL A 1115 10.10 -5.71 36.93
CA VAL A 1115 10.12 -6.24 38.30
C VAL A 1115 9.52 -5.22 39.27
N THR A 1116 8.49 -5.61 40.02
CA THR A 1116 7.82 -4.77 41.03
C THR A 1116 8.41 -4.92 42.44
N GLY A 1117 9.31 -5.88 42.64
CA GLY A 1117 10.10 -6.11 43.87
C GLY A 1117 11.60 -6.17 43.58
N TYR A 1118 12.36 -6.89 44.41
CA TYR A 1118 13.80 -7.09 44.20
C TYR A 1118 14.08 -8.45 43.53
N ILE A 1119 15.05 -8.49 42.61
CA ILE A 1119 15.58 -9.76 42.10
C ILE A 1119 16.58 -10.29 43.14
N TYR A 1120 16.25 -11.39 43.82
CA TYR A 1120 17.15 -12.06 44.75
C TYR A 1120 17.83 -13.24 44.06
N TYR A 1121 19.14 -13.40 44.29
CA TYR A 1121 19.89 -14.58 43.87
C TYR A 1121 20.45 -15.30 45.11
N ASN A 1122 20.43 -16.62 45.05
CA ASN A 1122 21.08 -17.50 46.02
C ASN A 1122 21.98 -18.45 45.26
N ASN A 1123 23.28 -18.21 45.31
CA ASN A 1123 24.26 -19.07 44.65
C ASN A 1123 24.72 -20.15 45.64
N GLU A 1124 24.10 -21.32 45.57
CA GLU A 1124 24.40 -22.45 46.46
C GLU A 1124 25.85 -22.92 46.35
N ASN A 1125 26.51 -22.74 45.20
CA ASN A 1125 27.89 -23.15 44.99
C ASN A 1125 28.92 -22.23 45.67
N SER A 1126 28.63 -20.93 45.78
CA SER A 1126 29.52 -19.97 46.45
C SER A 1126 29.10 -19.62 47.87
N GLY A 1127 27.91 -20.05 48.29
CA GLY A 1127 27.29 -19.67 49.56
C GLY A 1127 26.86 -18.20 49.63
N LYS A 1128 26.99 -17.45 48.53
CA LYS A 1128 26.67 -16.02 48.46
C LYS A 1128 25.20 -15.85 48.06
N SER A 1129 24.48 -15.02 48.80
CA SER A 1129 23.12 -14.60 48.50
C SER A 1129 23.00 -13.09 48.55
N GLY A 1130 22.11 -12.53 47.75
CA GLY A 1130 21.93 -11.08 47.69
C GLY A 1130 20.90 -10.64 46.67
N TYR A 1131 20.74 -9.34 46.52
CA TYR A 1131 19.88 -8.77 45.50
C TYR A 1131 20.71 -8.35 44.29
N TRP A 1132 20.20 -8.63 43.10
CA TRP A 1132 20.82 -8.20 41.86
C TRP A 1132 20.56 -6.70 41.64
N ILE A 1133 21.63 -5.99 41.28
CA ILE A 1133 21.60 -4.57 40.90
C ILE A 1133 22.13 -4.51 39.47
N HIS A 1134 21.32 -3.98 38.56
CA HIS A 1134 21.69 -3.88 37.16
C HIS A 1134 22.97 -3.05 36.98
N SER A 1135 23.92 -3.59 36.22
CA SER A 1135 25.15 -2.90 35.87
C SER A 1135 25.66 -3.42 34.52
N SER A 1136 25.99 -2.50 33.62
CA SER A 1136 26.52 -2.82 32.29
C SER A 1136 28.02 -3.17 32.30
N LYS A 1137 28.74 -2.85 33.39
CA LYS A 1137 30.20 -3.01 33.51
C LYS A 1137 30.61 -4.05 34.57
N TYR A 1138 29.92 -4.06 35.70
CA TYR A 1138 30.24 -4.86 36.89
C TYR A 1138 29.30 -6.07 37.07
N LEU A 1139 29.83 -7.20 37.52
CA LEU A 1139 29.10 -8.43 37.85
C LEU A 1139 28.53 -8.43 39.25
N ASN A 1140 29.29 -7.95 40.24
CA ASN A 1140 28.87 -7.90 41.63
C ASN A 1140 29.55 -6.76 42.39
N PHE A 1141 28.92 -6.38 43.49
CA PHE A 1141 29.42 -5.40 44.43
C PHE A 1141 29.67 -6.08 45.78
N GLU A 1142 30.84 -5.90 46.37
CA GLU A 1142 31.19 -6.52 47.65
C GLU A 1142 31.83 -5.49 48.58
N PRO A 1143 31.25 -5.22 49.76
CA PRO A 1143 31.91 -4.41 50.76
C PRO A 1143 33.00 -5.23 51.46
N SER A 1144 34.22 -4.71 51.51
CA SER A 1144 35.34 -5.30 52.26
C SER A 1144 36.32 -4.22 52.69
N ASN A 1145 36.91 -4.34 53.88
CA ASN A 1145 37.93 -3.43 54.40
C ASN A 1145 37.62 -1.93 54.25
N ASP A 1146 36.37 -1.53 54.54
CA ASP A 1146 35.86 -0.15 54.42
C ASP A 1146 35.73 0.42 53.00
N TYR A 1147 35.83 -0.44 51.98
CA TYR A 1147 35.62 -0.10 50.58
C TYR A 1147 34.48 -0.92 49.97
N LEU A 1148 33.74 -0.33 49.04
CA LEU A 1148 32.83 -1.06 48.18
C LEU A 1148 33.58 -1.44 46.91
N TYR A 1149 33.81 -2.72 46.68
CA TYR A 1149 34.42 -3.26 45.47
C TYR A 1149 33.37 -3.51 44.40
N LEU A 1150 33.64 -3.09 43.16
CA LEU A 1150 32.81 -3.28 41.98
C LEU A 1150 33.58 -4.14 40.98
N TYR A 1151 33.30 -5.44 40.93
CA TYR A 1151 34.05 -6.38 40.09
C TYR A 1151 33.55 -6.38 38.65
N TYR A 1152 34.45 -6.37 37.67
CA TYR A 1152 34.09 -6.38 36.25
C TYR A 1152 33.55 -7.73 35.75
N SER A 1153 32.93 -7.73 34.56
CA SER A 1153 32.57 -8.95 33.81
C SER A 1153 33.74 -9.79 33.29
N GLY A 1154 34.98 -9.31 33.48
CA GLY A 1154 36.22 -10.02 33.24
C GLY A 1154 37.14 -10.04 34.47
N SER A 1155 38.43 -9.77 34.29
CA SER A 1155 39.40 -9.65 35.39
C SER A 1155 39.52 -8.20 35.89
N GLY A 1156 39.37 -7.97 37.19
CA GLY A 1156 39.61 -6.67 37.83
C GLY A 1156 38.43 -6.15 38.65
N TYR A 1157 38.64 -5.03 39.33
CA TYR A 1157 37.64 -4.34 40.15
C TYR A 1157 37.92 -2.83 40.22
N ASP A 1158 36.86 -2.04 40.32
CA ASP A 1158 36.92 -0.67 40.83
C ASP A 1158 36.58 -0.69 42.33
N TRP A 1159 36.96 0.34 43.09
CA TRP A 1159 36.62 0.45 44.51
C TRP A 1159 36.26 1.88 44.90
N ILE A 1160 35.34 2.02 45.87
CA ILE A 1160 34.89 3.33 46.38
C ILE A 1160 35.01 3.33 47.91
N PRO A 1161 35.68 4.33 48.52
CA PRO A 1161 35.74 4.48 49.98
C PRO A 1161 34.37 4.71 50.59
N MET A 1162 34.03 3.95 51.63
CA MET A 1162 32.76 4.10 52.35
C MET A 1162 32.95 4.99 53.59
N ASN A 1163 32.08 5.99 53.79
CA ASN A 1163 31.91 6.84 55.00
C ASN A 1163 33.15 7.45 55.69
N LYS A 1164 34.38 7.33 55.17
CA LYS A 1164 35.62 7.80 55.83
C LYS A 1164 36.00 9.27 55.59
N GLU A 1165 35.38 9.94 54.62
CA GLU A 1165 35.69 11.36 54.30
C GLU A 1165 34.81 12.38 55.06
N ILE A 1166 33.93 11.90 55.94
CA ILE A 1166 32.99 12.76 56.66
C ILE A 1166 33.72 13.52 57.78
N SER A 1167 33.87 14.84 57.63
CA SER A 1167 34.54 15.73 58.60
C SER A 1167 33.54 16.56 59.42
N ASP A 1168 32.53 15.92 60.01
CA ASP A 1168 31.49 16.56 60.84
C ASP A 1168 31.80 16.41 62.35
N ARG A 1169 31.49 17.44 63.16
CA ARG A 1169 31.74 17.45 64.62
C ARG A 1169 31.11 16.25 65.33
N ARG A 1170 29.96 15.74 64.86
CA ARG A 1170 29.25 14.58 65.43
C ARG A 1170 30.08 13.30 65.43
N TYR A 1171 31.06 13.20 64.54
CA TYR A 1171 31.95 12.05 64.41
C TYR A 1171 33.32 12.26 65.11
N LYS A 1172 33.48 13.32 65.91
CA LYS A 1172 34.74 13.69 66.57
C LYS A 1172 34.55 13.86 68.07
N HIS A 1173 35.48 13.33 68.86
CA HIS A 1173 35.55 13.50 70.32
C HIS A 1173 36.95 14.01 70.71
N ASN A 1174 37.12 14.58 71.90
CA ASN A 1174 38.39 15.18 72.39
C ASN A 1174 38.97 16.27 71.46
N ILE A 1175 38.14 17.26 71.09
CA ILE A 1175 38.52 18.33 70.16
C ILE A 1175 39.29 19.43 70.91
N GLU A 1176 40.61 19.49 70.71
CA GLU A 1176 41.51 20.51 71.26
C GLU A 1176 42.20 21.31 70.15
N ALA A 1177 42.79 22.46 70.48
CA ALA A 1177 43.57 23.24 69.51
C ALA A 1177 44.86 22.48 69.14
N SER A 1178 45.13 22.36 67.84
CA SER A 1178 46.33 21.65 67.36
C SER A 1178 47.62 22.36 67.81
N THR A 1179 48.50 21.60 68.48
CA THR A 1179 49.86 21.97 68.88
C THR A 1179 50.90 21.66 67.81
N VAL A 1180 50.47 21.10 66.67
CA VAL A 1180 51.37 20.74 65.56
C VAL A 1180 51.82 21.99 64.82
N SER A 1181 53.12 22.10 64.55
CA SER A 1181 53.71 23.16 63.74
C SER A 1181 53.44 22.88 62.26
N GLY A 1182 52.45 23.59 61.69
CA GLY A 1182 52.06 23.39 60.30
C GLY A 1182 53.18 23.82 59.34
N LEU A 1183 53.83 24.95 59.66
CA LEU A 1183 54.89 25.53 58.85
C LEU A 1183 56.12 24.61 58.76
N ASP A 1184 56.58 24.04 59.88
CA ASP A 1184 57.76 23.16 59.89
C ASP A 1184 57.53 21.89 59.07
N ILE A 1185 56.30 21.35 59.07
CA ILE A 1185 55.95 20.15 58.31
C ILE A 1185 55.87 20.46 56.81
N ILE A 1186 55.24 21.58 56.43
CA ILE A 1186 55.17 22.00 55.03
C ILE A 1186 56.56 22.31 54.45
N GLU A 1187 57.46 22.92 55.24
CA GLU A 1187 58.85 23.17 54.82
C GLU A 1187 59.65 21.89 54.56
N GLN A 1188 59.30 20.77 55.21
CA GLN A 1188 59.96 19.47 55.01
C GLN A 1188 59.40 18.67 53.82
N LEU A 1189 58.17 18.97 53.37
CA LEU A 1189 57.57 18.35 52.20
C LEU A 1189 58.15 18.95 50.91
N LYS A 1190 58.78 18.11 50.10
CA LYS A 1190 59.36 18.52 48.82
C LYS A 1190 58.31 18.51 47.72
N THR A 1191 58.35 19.54 46.87
CA THR A 1191 57.56 19.59 45.64
C THR A 1191 58.38 19.12 44.46
N TYR A 1192 57.73 18.38 43.57
CA TYR A 1192 58.30 17.74 42.40
C TYR A 1192 57.47 18.09 41.17
N SER A 1193 58.14 18.20 40.03
CA SER A 1193 57.48 18.11 38.73
C SER A 1193 57.63 16.68 38.23
N TYR A 1194 56.54 16.02 37.82
CA TYR A 1194 56.56 14.64 37.36
C TYR A 1194 55.44 14.35 36.36
N ARG A 1195 55.64 13.32 35.57
CA ARG A 1195 54.65 12.78 34.64
C ARG A 1195 53.92 11.62 35.30
N LYS A 1196 52.60 11.74 35.44
CA LYS A 1196 51.73 10.70 36.00
C LYS A 1196 51.05 9.95 34.86
N GLU A 1197 51.22 8.63 34.82
CA GLU A 1197 50.52 7.76 33.89
C GLU A 1197 49.46 6.93 34.62
N TYR A 1198 48.23 6.93 34.13
CA TYR A 1198 47.12 6.11 34.64
C TYR A 1198 46.09 5.89 33.52
N ASP A 1199 45.50 4.69 33.43
CA ASP A 1199 44.46 4.36 32.44
C ASP A 1199 44.82 4.73 30.97
N GLY A 1200 46.10 4.63 30.61
CA GLY A 1200 46.60 5.02 29.28
C GLY A 1200 46.63 6.54 29.02
N ARG A 1201 46.40 7.36 30.06
CA ARG A 1201 46.55 8.81 30.05
C ARG A 1201 47.86 9.21 30.71
N ILE A 1202 48.50 10.21 30.12
CA ILE A 1202 49.73 10.81 30.62
C ILE A 1202 49.43 12.26 31.00
N GLU A 1203 49.66 12.63 32.26
CA GLU A 1203 49.52 13.98 32.78
C GLU A 1203 50.86 14.52 33.27
N ASP A 1204 51.24 15.71 32.80
CA ASP A 1204 52.43 16.41 33.28
C ASP A 1204 52.05 17.30 34.47
N ILE A 1205 52.46 16.91 35.68
CA ILE A 1205 52.25 17.65 36.93
C ILE A 1205 53.47 18.53 37.19
N SER A 1206 53.27 19.85 37.16
CA SER A 1206 54.35 20.83 37.37
C SER A 1206 54.75 21.02 38.83
N CYS A 1207 53.83 20.75 39.77
CA CYS A 1207 54.08 20.88 41.20
C CYS A 1207 53.19 19.89 41.99
N GLY A 1208 53.77 18.78 42.43
CA GLY A 1208 53.11 17.78 43.27
C GLY A 1208 54.05 17.26 44.36
N ILE A 1209 53.51 16.50 45.31
CA ILE A 1209 54.28 15.88 46.40
C ILE A 1209 54.19 14.36 46.31
N MET A 1210 55.20 13.67 46.83
CA MET A 1210 55.26 12.20 46.82
C MET A 1210 54.64 11.61 48.09
N ALA A 1211 53.92 10.49 47.95
CA ALA A 1211 53.28 9.82 49.08
C ALA A 1211 54.29 9.34 50.14
N GLN A 1212 55.51 9.02 49.72
CA GLN A 1212 56.60 8.59 50.59
C GLN A 1212 57.10 9.72 51.49
N ASP A 1213 57.12 10.96 51.00
CA ASP A 1213 57.47 12.12 51.84
C ASP A 1213 56.35 12.43 52.83
N VAL A 1214 55.09 12.31 52.39
CA VAL A 1214 53.92 12.44 53.26
C VAL A 1214 53.97 11.36 54.36
N GLN A 1215 54.29 10.11 54.02
CA GLN A 1215 54.47 9.02 55.00
C GLN A 1215 55.48 9.37 56.09
N LYS A 1216 56.53 10.12 55.76
CA LYS A 1216 57.61 10.45 56.70
C LYS A 1216 57.28 11.65 57.59
N TYR A 1217 56.67 12.69 57.04
CA TYR A 1217 56.52 13.99 57.73
C TYR A 1217 55.07 14.32 58.13
N ALA A 1218 54.08 13.67 57.52
CA ALA A 1218 52.65 13.76 57.87
C ALA A 1218 51.99 12.37 57.76
N PRO A 1219 52.41 11.37 58.57
CA PRO A 1219 52.02 9.97 58.44
C PRO A 1219 50.51 9.74 58.55
N GLU A 1220 49.78 10.58 59.27
CA GLU A 1220 48.32 10.55 59.38
C GLU A 1220 47.59 10.92 58.07
N ALA A 1221 48.27 11.65 57.18
CA ALA A 1221 47.80 11.91 55.84
C ALA A 1221 48.17 10.79 54.86
N PHE A 1222 49.02 9.84 55.21
CA PHE A 1222 49.41 8.72 54.34
C PHE A 1222 48.42 7.55 54.41
N TYR A 1223 48.28 6.81 53.30
CA TYR A 1223 47.66 5.49 53.30
C TYR A 1223 48.12 4.64 52.10
N GLU A 1224 48.01 3.32 52.25
CA GLU A 1224 48.24 2.35 51.20
C GLU A 1224 46.89 1.93 50.59
N ASN A 1225 46.81 1.96 49.26
CA ASN A 1225 45.63 1.54 48.50
C ASN A 1225 45.52 -0.01 48.51
N PRO A 1226 44.33 -0.57 48.23
CA PRO A 1226 44.14 -2.02 48.18
C PRO A 1226 45.03 -2.78 47.18
N ASP A 1227 45.54 -2.09 46.16
CA ASP A 1227 46.46 -2.61 45.14
C ASP A 1227 47.94 -2.50 45.54
N GLY A 1228 48.24 -2.03 46.76
CA GLY A 1228 49.58 -1.82 47.28
C GLY A 1228 50.22 -0.50 46.85
N ALA A 1229 49.52 0.34 46.06
CA ALA A 1229 50.04 1.64 45.69
C ALA A 1229 49.95 2.63 46.86
N TYR A 1230 51.02 3.39 47.09
CA TYR A 1230 51.07 4.41 48.13
C TYR A 1230 50.36 5.70 47.71
N SER A 1231 49.56 6.26 48.61
CA SER A 1231 48.78 7.45 48.39
C SER A 1231 48.75 8.33 49.64
N TYR A 1232 48.16 9.52 49.51
CA TYR A 1232 47.95 10.43 50.63
C TYR A 1232 46.60 11.13 50.54
N LYS A 1233 46.02 11.41 51.70
CA LYS A 1233 44.73 12.09 51.88
C LYS A 1233 44.96 13.58 51.73
N THR A 1234 44.71 14.10 50.53
CA THR A 1234 44.82 15.54 50.25
C THR A 1234 44.03 16.39 51.25
N PHE A 1235 42.83 15.93 51.65
CA PHE A 1235 42.02 16.62 52.66
C PHE A 1235 42.69 16.68 54.04
N ALA A 1236 43.49 15.69 54.40
CA ALA A 1236 44.23 15.68 55.67
C ALA A 1236 45.43 16.66 55.66
N LEU A 1237 45.95 17.00 54.47
CA LEU A 1237 47.04 17.98 54.31
C LEU A 1237 46.54 19.44 54.30
N VAL A 1238 45.29 19.69 53.95
CA VAL A 1238 44.70 21.05 53.96
C VAL A 1238 44.79 21.72 55.34
N PRO A 1239 44.48 21.06 56.47
CA PRO A 1239 44.70 21.63 57.81
C PRO A 1239 46.15 22.02 58.10
N TYR A 1240 47.14 21.28 57.60
CA TYR A 1240 48.56 21.63 57.75
C TYR A 1240 48.91 22.92 57.00
N LEU A 1241 48.41 23.07 55.78
CA LEU A 1241 48.56 24.30 55.00
C LEU A 1241 47.87 25.48 55.69
N ILE A 1242 46.65 25.30 56.19
CA ILE A 1242 45.93 26.35 56.94
C ILE A 1242 46.72 26.77 58.17
N LYS A 1243 47.24 25.81 58.94
CA LYS A 1243 48.04 26.08 60.14
C LYS A 1243 49.36 26.78 59.79
N ALA A 1244 50.04 26.36 58.73
CA ALA A 1244 51.26 27.02 58.24
C ALA A 1244 51.01 28.47 57.85
N ILE A 1245 49.90 28.76 57.15
CA ILE A 1245 49.49 30.12 56.79
C ILE A 1245 49.20 30.95 58.05
N GLN A 1246 48.50 30.38 59.04
CA GLN A 1246 48.24 31.06 60.32
C GLN A 1246 49.54 31.38 61.07
N GLU A 1247 50.49 30.46 61.12
CA GLU A 1247 51.80 30.64 61.76
C GLU A 1247 52.66 31.67 61.02
N LEU A 1248 52.65 31.66 59.68
CA LEU A 1248 53.28 32.67 58.84
C LEU A 1248 52.68 34.05 59.09
N ASN A 1249 51.36 34.17 59.12
CA ASN A 1249 50.68 35.43 59.38
C ASN A 1249 51.02 35.96 60.79
N GLN A 1250 51.09 35.09 61.80
CA GLN A 1250 51.53 35.47 63.15
C GLN A 1250 53.00 35.92 63.21
N LYS A 1251 53.90 35.28 62.42
CA LYS A 1251 55.29 35.72 62.29
C LYS A 1251 55.37 37.10 61.61
N ILE A 1252 54.58 37.34 60.56
CA ILE A 1252 54.48 38.63 59.87
C ILE A 1252 53.95 39.72 60.83
N GLU A 1253 52.84 39.49 61.52
CA GLU A 1253 52.28 40.44 62.50
C GLU A 1253 53.26 40.74 63.65
N LYS A 1254 54.09 39.78 64.06
CA LYS A 1254 55.16 40.02 65.04
C LYS A 1254 56.27 40.88 64.44
N LEU A 1255 56.70 40.60 63.21
CA LEU A 1255 57.72 41.37 62.51
C LEU A 1255 57.26 42.84 62.33
N GLU A 1256 56.00 43.06 61.93
CA GLU A 1256 55.38 44.38 61.78
C GLU A 1256 55.23 45.15 63.11
N LYS A 1257 55.23 44.49 64.27
CA LYS A 1257 55.21 45.13 65.59
C LYS A 1257 56.60 45.44 66.15
N THR A 1258 57.65 44.85 65.57
CA THR A 1258 59.05 45.06 65.96
C THR A 1258 59.85 45.91 64.97
N ALA A 1259 59.27 46.23 63.81
CA ALA A 1259 59.73 47.25 62.88
C ALA A 1259 59.02 48.58 63.17
#